data_AF-A0A0M9UCU0-F1
#
_entry.id   AF-A0A0M9UCU0-F1
#
_cell.length_a   1.000
_cell.length_b   1.000
_cell.length_c   1.000
_cell.angle_alpha   90.00
_cell.angle_beta   90.00
_cell.angle_gamma   90.00
#
_symmetry.space_group_name_H-M   'P 1'
#
loop_
_entity.id
_entity.type
_entity.pdbx_description
1 polymer ?
#
loop_
_entity_poly.entity_id
_entity_poly.type
_entity_poly.pdbx_seq_one_letter_code
_entity_poly.pdbx_strand_id
1 'polypeptide(L)'
;MRTTRLLLTLFVVAVLFVVAGPVGGTPTAQADTPLFKQVAGPADDIAAGLTALPSPERLGIRSHSAMLPVHLVRDINGTWRWQTAIPLDSTEELTFVLLSPHSDEWTIDVQSPGAAPMRLNDASATESTFGFDGASYPATVYHFDKSAPAGTWTVSVTAPTSTARGATPDGYLIVGSESPYRLYAHLRDYNLHVGREIGLVAYAYDDTSAVDGEAPTPLRTAKQVLYARVQQPDGRELTLAMYDDGRHGDKQPNDGVYGATFTARQAGTYTAQVVLQGVTPEGTAFLRTSQHVFPVIDATASLGKQAVGVPVDDVRMRLTIPVQGLSDGATVQAYAEVWGIGATGKPVPAAWIGGMSEVRNGVATLTFDTRWLGYANVQPPYTLRNIRLQDRETHIPLATSHAMSLMTFSVPKAALQRVSTITDEMLMGPRPDAGIAPMATGGKLMLVHGYCSGGNPWPTSHFSNYAVFQDYNQNRSHDEFARLIRDYGAQFPSFGIVAHSQGGAASLHLYTYYWSGLDYSSGSRLIQTVGTPYQGTALAGNLALLGEIFGIGCGSNWDLTYDGAALWLSGIPSWARSRVHYWTTSDKEVWWRWDYCNMATDPILDDPEDGVVEKWSGQLAYGVNHGHKEGWCHTSSMRDPAQTSDYSRNSEMNLYGNR
;
A
#
# COMPACT_ATOMS: atom_id res chain seq x y z
N MET A 1 -35.47 58.13 28.97
CA MET A 1 -35.39 58.99 27.76
C MET A 1 -34.05 58.74 27.08
N ARG A 2 -34.12 58.37 25.79
CA ARG A 2 -33.12 58.40 24.70
C ARG A 2 -31.65 58.78 24.97
N THR A 3 -30.77 57.87 24.49
CA THR A 3 -29.55 58.07 23.65
C THR A 3 -28.37 58.84 24.28
N THR A 4 -27.08 58.53 24.08
CA THR A 4 -26.37 58.13 22.85
C THR A 4 -24.94 57.67 23.18
N ARG A 5 -24.39 56.88 22.26
CA ARG A 5 -23.03 56.31 22.05
C ARG A 5 -21.79 57.18 22.34
N LEU A 6 -20.67 56.50 22.63
CA LEU A 6 -19.46 56.31 21.75
C LEU A 6 -18.08 56.54 22.43
N LEU A 7 -17.31 55.45 22.53
CA LEU A 7 -15.87 55.23 22.23
C LEU A 7 -14.70 56.03 22.88
N LEU A 8 -13.63 55.24 23.11
CA LEU A 8 -12.18 55.48 22.93
C LEU A 8 -11.27 55.76 24.17
N THR A 9 -10.61 54.68 24.62
CA THR A 9 -9.15 54.44 24.73
C THR A 9 -8.25 55.15 25.76
N LEU A 10 -7.39 54.31 26.39
CA LEU A 10 -5.93 54.44 26.61
C LEU A 10 -5.39 54.71 28.05
N PHE A 11 -5.01 53.61 28.73
CA PHE A 11 -3.65 53.23 29.20
C PHE A 11 -2.95 53.83 30.47
N VAL A 12 -2.34 52.89 31.21
CA VAL A 12 -1.13 52.84 32.10
C VAL A 12 -1.22 53.22 33.60
N VAL A 13 -0.74 52.28 34.43
CA VAL A 13 0.30 52.33 35.51
C VAL A 13 -0.16 51.43 36.68
N ALA A 14 0.22 50.15 36.76
CA ALA A 14 1.50 49.57 37.22
C ALA A 14 1.78 49.73 38.72
N VAL A 15 1.73 48.62 39.48
CA VAL A 15 2.52 48.40 40.71
C VAL A 15 3.01 46.95 40.75
N LEU A 16 4.33 46.81 40.81
CA LEU A 16 5.11 45.59 40.97
C LEU A 16 4.96 45.00 42.38
N PHE A 17 4.95 43.67 42.48
CA PHE A 17 5.61 42.96 43.58
C PHE A 17 6.54 41.89 43.00
N VAL A 18 7.82 42.02 43.32
CA VAL A 18 8.90 41.10 42.98
C VAL A 18 9.04 40.11 44.14
N VAL A 19 8.85 38.81 43.86
CA VAL A 19 9.36 37.73 44.69
C VAL A 19 10.24 36.87 43.79
N ALA A 20 11.55 36.94 44.03
CA ALA A 20 12.56 36.15 43.34
C ALA A 20 12.58 34.73 43.95
N GLY A 21 12.24 33.74 43.13
CA GLY A 21 12.51 32.32 43.36
C GLY A 21 13.15 31.73 42.10
N PRO A 22 14.02 30.71 42.20
CA PRO A 22 14.75 30.20 41.06
C PRO A 22 13.76 29.57 40.08
N VAL A 23 13.66 30.16 38.89
CA VAL A 23 12.96 29.56 37.76
C VAL A 23 13.77 28.34 37.34
N GLY A 24 13.34 27.17 37.82
CA GLY A 24 13.75 25.91 37.22
C GLY A 24 13.31 25.96 35.76
N GLY A 25 14.29 26.04 34.87
CA GLY A 25 14.03 25.91 33.44
C GLY A 25 13.31 24.60 33.19
N THR A 26 12.07 24.68 32.72
CA THR A 26 11.47 23.58 31.97
C THR A 26 12.45 23.20 30.87
N PRO A 27 12.86 21.93 30.73
CA PRO A 27 13.58 21.52 29.55
C PRO A 27 12.67 21.83 28.37
N THR A 28 13.04 22.83 27.57
CA THR A 28 12.57 22.92 26.20
C THR A 28 12.96 21.59 25.58
N ALA A 29 11.98 20.73 25.32
CA ALA A 29 12.15 19.59 24.43
C ALA A 29 12.69 20.17 23.12
N GLN A 30 14.00 20.06 22.94
CA GLN A 30 14.64 20.25 21.66
C GLN A 30 13.96 19.22 20.77
N ALA A 31 13.17 19.69 19.80
CA ALA A 31 12.52 18.79 18.86
C ALA A 31 13.62 17.91 18.23
N ASP A 32 13.64 16.63 18.63
CA ASP A 32 14.59 15.66 18.12
C ASP A 32 14.44 15.65 16.60
N THR A 33 15.44 16.19 15.91
CA THR A 33 15.51 16.05 14.46
C THR A 33 15.62 14.54 14.19
N PRO A 34 14.71 13.94 13.39
CA PRO A 34 14.75 12.51 13.17
C PRO A 34 16.14 12.11 12.65
N LEU A 35 16.78 11.14 13.31
CA LEU A 35 18.05 10.60 12.86
C LEU A 35 17.81 9.67 11.68
N PHE A 36 17.77 10.23 10.48
CA PHE A 36 17.68 9.47 9.24
C PHE A 36 18.96 8.68 8.98
N LYS A 37 18.80 7.48 8.41
CA LYS A 37 19.90 6.68 7.87
C LYS A 37 20.39 7.24 6.55
N GLN A 38 21.68 7.11 6.31
CA GLN A 38 22.21 7.12 4.95
C GLN A 38 21.85 5.77 4.35
N VAL A 39 21.07 5.68 3.28
CA VAL A 39 20.77 4.38 2.66
C VAL A 39 21.65 4.21 1.42
N ALA A 40 22.29 3.06 1.27
CA ALA A 40 22.97 2.66 0.05
C ALA A 40 22.77 1.16 -0.22
N GLY A 41 22.87 0.78 -1.48
CA GLY A 41 22.77 -0.61 -1.94
C GLY A 41 23.82 -0.91 -3.01
N PRO A 42 24.23 -2.17 -3.15
CA PRO A 42 25.20 -2.57 -4.16
C PRO A 42 24.65 -2.35 -5.58
N ALA A 43 25.54 -2.31 -6.57
CA ALA A 43 25.19 -2.25 -7.98
C ALA A 43 24.26 -3.41 -8.42
N ASP A 44 24.32 -4.55 -7.74
CA ASP A 44 23.43 -5.70 -7.98
C ASP A 44 21.96 -5.36 -7.75
N ASP A 45 21.63 -4.44 -6.83
CA ASP A 45 20.25 -3.98 -6.62
C ASP A 45 19.73 -3.20 -7.83
N ILE A 46 20.60 -2.48 -8.54
CA ILE A 46 20.28 -1.78 -9.79
C ILE A 46 20.07 -2.82 -10.90
N ALA A 47 20.99 -3.78 -11.02
CA ALA A 47 20.92 -4.82 -12.04
C ALA A 47 19.69 -5.73 -11.89
N ALA A 48 19.27 -6.01 -10.66
CA ALA A 48 18.06 -6.75 -10.34
C ALA A 48 16.76 -5.94 -10.50
N GLY A 49 16.85 -4.64 -10.80
CA GLY A 49 15.69 -3.76 -10.96
C GLY A 49 14.97 -3.42 -9.64
N LEU A 50 15.55 -3.76 -8.47
CA LEU A 50 14.93 -3.53 -7.17
C LEU A 50 14.67 -2.05 -6.86
N THR A 51 15.52 -1.19 -7.41
CA THR A 51 15.54 0.25 -7.13
C THR A 51 14.88 1.07 -8.24
N ALA A 52 14.38 0.43 -9.30
CA ALA A 52 13.65 1.10 -10.37
C ALA A 52 12.24 1.47 -9.91
N LEU A 53 11.68 2.57 -10.44
CA LEU A 53 10.25 2.81 -10.27
C LEU A 53 9.46 1.66 -10.92
N PRO A 54 8.42 1.16 -10.26
CA PRO A 54 7.62 0.10 -10.83
C PRO A 54 6.89 0.57 -12.09
N SER A 55 6.52 -0.39 -12.95
CA SER A 55 5.60 -0.14 -14.06
C SER A 55 4.18 -0.47 -13.59
N PRO A 56 3.25 0.48 -13.57
CA PRO A 56 1.84 0.20 -13.24
C PRO A 56 1.23 -0.91 -14.10
N GLU A 57 1.64 -0.99 -15.37
CA GLU A 57 1.17 -2.02 -16.33
C GLU A 57 1.46 -3.45 -15.87
N ARG A 58 2.43 -3.65 -14.97
CA ARG A 58 2.75 -4.97 -14.39
C ARG A 58 2.08 -5.23 -13.04
N LEU A 59 1.44 -4.22 -12.47
CA LEU A 59 0.87 -4.23 -11.11
C LEU A 59 -0.65 -4.11 -11.12
N GLY A 60 -1.26 -4.29 -12.29
CA GLY A 60 -2.70 -4.20 -12.44
C GLY A 60 -3.44 -5.25 -11.63
N ILE A 61 -4.65 -4.87 -11.24
CA ILE A 61 -5.60 -5.70 -10.51
C ILE A 61 -6.22 -6.69 -11.48
N ARG A 62 -6.12 -7.97 -11.14
CA ARG A 62 -6.84 -9.07 -11.77
C ARG A 62 -8.17 -9.22 -11.04
N SER A 63 -9.28 -9.24 -11.78
CA SER A 63 -10.62 -9.38 -11.19
C SER A 63 -11.44 -10.42 -11.94
N HIS A 64 -12.00 -11.36 -11.19
CA HIS A 64 -12.90 -12.40 -11.65
C HIS A 64 -14.35 -12.20 -11.18
N SER A 65 -14.66 -11.05 -10.57
CA SER A 65 -16.00 -10.74 -10.03
C SER A 65 -16.50 -9.36 -10.45
N ALA A 66 -17.76 -9.08 -10.11
CA ALA A 66 -18.38 -7.78 -10.30
C ALA A 66 -18.99 -7.28 -8.98
N MET A 67 -18.57 -6.09 -8.53
CA MET A 67 -19.13 -5.40 -7.36
C MET A 67 -20.06 -4.29 -7.84
N LEU A 68 -21.36 -4.46 -7.65
CA LEU A 68 -22.40 -3.58 -8.18
C LEU A 68 -23.02 -2.74 -7.06
N PRO A 69 -23.04 -1.40 -7.18
CA PRO A 69 -23.74 -0.57 -6.21
C PRO A 69 -25.26 -0.75 -6.33
N VAL A 70 -25.91 -0.92 -5.20
CA VAL A 70 -27.36 -1.00 -5.06
C VAL A 70 -27.87 0.40 -4.69
N HIS A 71 -28.51 1.07 -5.64
CA HIS A 71 -29.20 2.35 -5.39
C HIS A 71 -30.70 2.12 -5.42
N LEU A 72 -31.31 2.13 -4.25
CA LEU A 72 -32.75 1.95 -4.13
C LEU A 72 -33.47 3.21 -4.60
N VAL A 73 -34.48 3.03 -5.44
CA VAL A 73 -35.34 4.11 -5.92
C VAL A 73 -36.76 3.87 -5.42
N ARG A 74 -37.39 4.92 -4.89
CA ARG A 74 -38.75 4.84 -4.39
C ARG A 74 -39.74 4.69 -5.54
N ASP A 75 -40.53 3.63 -5.51
CA ASP A 75 -41.58 3.36 -6.46
C ASP A 75 -42.87 4.14 -6.15
N ILE A 76 -43.87 4.03 -7.03
CA ILE A 76 -45.17 4.71 -6.89
C ILE A 76 -45.98 4.24 -5.68
N ASN A 77 -45.72 3.03 -5.18
CA ASN A 77 -46.39 2.47 -3.99
C ASN A 77 -45.67 2.86 -2.70
N GLY A 78 -44.57 3.62 -2.81
CA GLY A 78 -43.77 4.09 -1.70
C GLY A 78 -42.74 3.08 -1.20
N THR A 79 -42.59 1.94 -1.88
CA THR A 79 -41.58 0.91 -1.60
C THR A 79 -40.28 1.24 -2.34
N TRP A 80 -39.14 0.92 -1.74
CA TRP A 80 -37.84 1.17 -2.34
C TRP A 80 -37.38 -0.04 -3.13
N ARG A 81 -36.93 0.15 -4.37
CA ARG A 81 -36.58 -0.94 -5.28
C ARG A 81 -35.31 -0.65 -6.08
N TRP A 82 -34.54 -1.70 -6.32
CA TRP A 82 -33.44 -1.73 -7.27
C TRP A 82 -33.54 -3.00 -8.10
N GLN A 83 -33.23 -2.92 -9.39
CA GLN A 83 -33.23 -4.07 -10.28
C GLN A 83 -32.07 -3.94 -11.27
N THR A 84 -31.36 -5.04 -11.50
CA THR A 84 -30.28 -5.08 -12.48
C THR A 84 -30.27 -6.41 -13.24
N ALA A 85 -29.66 -6.39 -14.42
CA ALA A 85 -29.36 -7.56 -15.23
C ALA A 85 -27.85 -7.85 -15.13
N ILE A 86 -27.49 -9.08 -14.76
CA ILE A 86 -26.12 -9.51 -14.52
C ILE A 86 -25.79 -10.62 -15.53
N PRO A 87 -24.95 -10.36 -16.53
CA PRO A 87 -24.50 -11.39 -17.43
C PRO A 87 -23.44 -12.27 -16.77
N LEU A 88 -23.66 -13.57 -16.77
CA LEU A 88 -22.78 -14.61 -16.22
C LEU A 88 -22.33 -15.56 -17.33
N ASP A 89 -21.04 -15.84 -17.36
CA ASP A 89 -20.37 -16.60 -18.40
C ASP A 89 -19.95 -18.02 -18.01
N SER A 90 -20.25 -18.43 -16.78
CA SER A 90 -19.95 -19.76 -16.27
C SER A 90 -21.20 -20.51 -15.83
N THR A 91 -21.13 -21.84 -15.92
CA THR A 91 -22.11 -22.78 -15.34
C THR A 91 -21.60 -23.48 -14.08
N GLU A 92 -20.40 -23.12 -13.63
CA GLU A 92 -19.76 -23.68 -12.45
C GLU A 92 -20.25 -22.94 -11.18
N GLU A 93 -19.37 -22.71 -10.19
CA GLU A 93 -19.76 -22.08 -8.94
C GLU A 93 -20.09 -20.60 -9.12
N LEU A 94 -21.19 -20.19 -8.47
CA LEU A 94 -21.69 -18.82 -8.45
C LEU A 94 -21.86 -18.38 -7.00
N THR A 95 -21.32 -17.20 -6.67
CA THR A 95 -21.43 -16.61 -5.34
C THR A 95 -22.00 -15.20 -5.44
N PHE A 96 -23.06 -14.94 -4.68
CA PHE A 96 -23.56 -13.59 -4.42
C PHE A 96 -23.22 -13.18 -2.99
N VAL A 97 -22.53 -12.06 -2.84
CA VAL A 97 -22.27 -11.45 -1.53
C VAL A 97 -23.04 -10.14 -1.46
N LEU A 98 -24.00 -10.07 -0.53
CA LEU A 98 -24.71 -8.85 -0.23
C LEU A 98 -24.02 -8.10 0.90
N LEU A 99 -23.70 -6.83 0.66
CA LEU A 99 -23.13 -5.90 1.62
C LEU A 99 -24.12 -4.76 1.87
N SER A 100 -24.88 -4.83 2.97
CA SER A 100 -25.73 -3.73 3.45
C SER A 100 -25.80 -3.75 4.98
N PRO A 101 -25.88 -2.60 5.68
CA PRO A 101 -26.04 -2.59 7.13
C PRO A 101 -27.47 -3.00 7.54
N HIS A 102 -28.37 -3.08 6.55
CA HIS A 102 -29.80 -3.33 6.68
C HIS A 102 -30.25 -4.43 5.71
N SER A 103 -29.35 -5.36 5.35
CA SER A 103 -29.66 -6.49 4.45
C SER A 103 -30.79 -7.36 4.99
N ASP A 104 -31.00 -7.38 6.31
CA ASP A 104 -32.09 -8.06 7.00
C ASP A 104 -33.48 -7.48 6.67
N GLU A 105 -33.55 -6.21 6.29
CA GLU A 105 -34.77 -5.56 5.83
C GLU A 105 -35.04 -5.73 4.32
N TRP A 106 -34.08 -6.31 3.59
CA TRP A 106 -34.15 -6.42 2.12
C TRP A 106 -34.78 -7.74 1.70
N THR A 107 -35.72 -7.66 0.77
CA THR A 107 -36.19 -8.82 0.00
C THR A 107 -35.45 -8.87 -1.32
N ILE A 108 -34.76 -9.97 -1.59
CA ILE A 108 -33.93 -10.15 -2.78
C ILE A 108 -34.53 -11.29 -3.60
N ASP A 109 -34.99 -10.96 -4.80
CA ASP A 109 -35.48 -11.93 -5.77
C ASP A 109 -34.48 -12.03 -6.93
N VAL A 110 -34.13 -13.25 -7.29
CA VAL A 110 -33.18 -13.58 -8.35
C VAL A 110 -33.85 -14.47 -9.37
N GLN A 111 -33.71 -14.13 -10.64
CA GLN A 111 -34.23 -14.91 -11.75
C GLN A 111 -33.09 -15.30 -12.69
N SER A 112 -32.83 -16.61 -12.78
CA SER A 112 -31.90 -17.17 -13.76
C SER A 112 -32.55 -17.31 -15.15
N PRO A 113 -31.75 -17.43 -16.22
CA PRO A 113 -32.26 -17.58 -17.59
C PRO A 113 -33.28 -18.71 -17.74
N GLY A 114 -34.49 -18.36 -18.18
CA GLY A 114 -35.57 -19.35 -18.42
C GLY A 114 -36.21 -19.95 -17.18
N ALA A 115 -35.82 -19.52 -15.97
CA ALA A 115 -36.39 -19.98 -14.71
C ALA A 115 -37.43 -19.00 -14.14
N ALA A 116 -38.22 -19.51 -13.20
CA ALA A 116 -39.05 -18.66 -12.34
C ALA A 116 -38.16 -17.87 -11.35
N PRO A 117 -38.57 -16.66 -10.94
CA PRO A 117 -37.88 -15.94 -9.87
C PRO A 117 -37.82 -16.78 -8.58
N MET A 118 -36.66 -16.79 -7.96
CA MET A 118 -36.36 -17.40 -6.68
C MET A 118 -36.00 -16.31 -5.68
N ARG A 119 -36.61 -16.34 -4.50
CA ARG A 119 -36.26 -15.43 -3.43
C ARG A 119 -35.01 -15.93 -2.72
N LEU A 120 -33.94 -15.13 -2.69
CA LEU A 120 -32.71 -15.51 -1.99
C LEU A 120 -32.89 -15.58 -0.49
N ASN A 121 -33.80 -14.79 0.09
CA ASN A 121 -34.12 -14.90 1.52
C ASN A 121 -34.64 -16.30 1.90
N ASP A 122 -35.15 -17.08 0.93
CA ASP A 122 -35.62 -18.44 1.12
C ASP A 122 -34.54 -19.49 0.77
N ALA A 123 -33.40 -19.05 0.23
CA ALA A 123 -32.25 -19.88 -0.08
C ALA A 123 -31.32 -20.02 1.14
N SER A 124 -30.46 -21.04 1.13
CA SER A 124 -29.41 -21.17 2.14
C SER A 124 -28.43 -20.00 2.05
N ALA A 125 -28.44 -19.15 3.07
CA ALA A 125 -27.53 -18.02 3.22
C ALA A 125 -26.51 -18.32 4.32
N THR A 126 -25.31 -17.76 4.18
CA THR A 126 -24.29 -17.77 5.22
C THR A 126 -23.98 -16.34 5.63
N GLU A 127 -24.16 -16.03 6.91
CA GLU A 127 -23.70 -14.77 7.48
C GLU A 127 -22.18 -14.78 7.59
N SER A 128 -21.56 -13.69 7.14
CA SER A 128 -20.11 -13.49 7.10
C SER A 128 -19.79 -12.02 7.35
N THR A 129 -18.51 -11.66 7.23
CA THR A 129 -18.04 -10.27 7.28
C THR A 129 -17.09 -10.01 6.13
N PHE A 130 -17.32 -8.97 5.35
CA PHE A 130 -16.38 -8.50 4.35
C PHE A 130 -15.28 -7.65 5.01
N GLY A 131 -14.01 -8.02 4.82
CA GLY A 131 -12.87 -7.37 5.47
C GLY A 131 -12.27 -8.18 6.61
N PHE A 132 -11.57 -7.50 7.51
CA PHE A 132 -10.81 -8.13 8.59
C PHE A 132 -10.70 -7.21 9.80
N ASP A 133 -10.44 -7.80 10.97
CA ASP A 133 -10.10 -7.17 12.27
C ASP A 133 -10.23 -5.63 12.36
N GLY A 134 -11.26 -5.14 13.05
CA GLY A 134 -11.53 -3.70 13.23
C GLY A 134 -12.02 -2.95 11.98
N ALA A 135 -11.78 -3.48 10.78
CA ALA A 135 -12.26 -3.00 9.49
C ALA A 135 -13.10 -4.06 8.75
N SER A 136 -14.21 -4.45 9.35
CA SER A 136 -15.12 -5.44 8.77
C SER A 136 -16.55 -4.93 8.63
N TYR A 137 -17.25 -5.45 7.62
CA TYR A 137 -18.59 -5.03 7.21
C TYR A 137 -19.52 -6.26 7.15
N PRO A 138 -20.75 -6.23 7.70
CA PRO A 138 -21.67 -7.37 7.63
C PRO A 138 -21.95 -7.81 6.18
N ALA A 139 -21.85 -9.12 5.93
CA ALA A 139 -22.04 -9.69 4.61
C ALA A 139 -22.95 -10.91 4.67
N THR A 140 -23.89 -11.01 3.74
CA THR A 140 -24.71 -12.21 3.57
C THR A 140 -24.29 -12.89 2.27
N VAL A 141 -23.82 -14.13 2.35
CA VAL A 141 -23.30 -14.90 1.22
C VAL A 141 -24.31 -15.96 0.78
N TYR A 142 -24.63 -15.95 -0.51
CA TYR A 142 -25.43 -16.97 -1.17
C TYR A 142 -24.54 -17.70 -2.17
N HIS A 143 -24.44 -19.02 -2.03
CA HIS A 143 -23.65 -19.87 -2.90
C HIS A 143 -24.58 -20.80 -3.69
N PHE A 144 -24.30 -20.97 -4.98
CA PHE A 144 -25.05 -21.85 -5.87
C PHE A 144 -24.12 -22.92 -6.43
N ASP A 145 -24.50 -24.18 -6.23
CA ASP A 145 -23.76 -25.34 -6.73
C ASP A 145 -23.72 -25.39 -8.27
N LYS A 146 -22.80 -26.22 -8.81
CA LYS A 146 -22.46 -26.50 -10.23
C LYS A 146 -23.62 -26.91 -11.16
N SER A 147 -24.61 -26.06 -11.27
CA SER A 147 -25.83 -26.22 -12.07
C SER A 147 -26.50 -24.88 -12.42
N ALA A 148 -25.94 -23.76 -11.94
CA ALA A 148 -26.42 -22.43 -12.27
C ALA A 148 -26.26 -22.20 -13.78
N PRO A 149 -27.32 -21.86 -14.53
CA PRO A 149 -27.18 -21.63 -15.96
C PRO A 149 -26.43 -20.32 -16.24
N ALA A 150 -25.47 -20.38 -17.16
CA ALA A 150 -24.88 -19.19 -17.77
C ALA A 150 -25.97 -18.36 -18.50
N GLY A 151 -25.74 -17.06 -18.61
CA GLY A 151 -26.63 -16.11 -19.26
C GLY A 151 -26.97 -14.91 -18.37
N THR A 152 -28.04 -14.19 -18.73
CA THR A 152 -28.43 -12.98 -18.01
C THR A 152 -29.36 -13.27 -16.84
N TRP A 153 -28.87 -13.04 -15.64
CA TRP A 153 -29.63 -13.12 -14.41
C TRP A 153 -30.26 -11.78 -14.09
N THR A 154 -31.50 -11.77 -13.62
CA THR A 154 -32.15 -10.54 -13.11
C THR A 154 -32.14 -10.59 -11.60
N VAL A 155 -31.59 -9.57 -10.96
CA VAL A 155 -31.60 -9.41 -9.50
C VAL A 155 -32.46 -8.22 -9.16
N SER A 156 -33.42 -8.40 -8.26
CA SER A 156 -34.32 -7.37 -7.76
C SER A 156 -34.22 -7.29 -6.24
N VAL A 157 -33.97 -6.10 -5.72
CA VAL A 157 -33.96 -5.80 -4.29
C VAL A 157 -35.14 -4.91 -3.98
N THR A 158 -35.89 -5.26 -2.95
CA THR A 158 -37.01 -4.48 -2.41
C THR A 158 -36.77 -4.22 -0.93
N ALA A 159 -36.96 -2.98 -0.49
CA ALA A 159 -36.76 -2.58 0.90
C ALA A 159 -37.90 -1.64 1.38
N PRO A 160 -38.21 -1.64 2.69
CA PRO A 160 -39.21 -0.74 3.26
C PRO A 160 -38.72 0.72 3.28
N THR A 161 -37.41 0.93 3.41
CA THR A 161 -36.78 2.25 3.44
C THR A 161 -35.48 2.24 2.61
N SER A 162 -35.00 3.43 2.26
CA SER A 162 -33.63 3.64 1.76
C SER A 162 -32.84 4.32 2.88
N THR A 163 -31.58 3.94 2.99
CA THR A 163 -30.65 4.41 4.02
C THR A 163 -29.56 5.31 3.42
N ALA A 164 -29.38 5.24 2.10
CA ALA A 164 -28.53 6.13 1.33
C ALA A 164 -28.93 7.60 1.45
N ARG A 165 -27.93 8.48 1.49
CA ARG A 165 -28.12 9.94 1.46
C ARG A 165 -27.52 10.51 0.18
N GLY A 166 -28.37 10.93 -0.74
CA GLY A 166 -27.93 11.56 -1.99
C GLY A 166 -27.45 10.51 -3.00
N ALA A 167 -26.18 10.60 -3.41
CA ALA A 167 -25.60 9.74 -4.45
C ALA A 167 -24.97 8.44 -3.90
N THR A 168 -24.87 8.27 -2.58
CA THR A 168 -24.30 7.05 -1.97
C THR A 168 -25.18 5.82 -2.29
N PRO A 169 -24.61 4.63 -2.50
CA PRO A 169 -25.39 3.40 -2.58
C PRO A 169 -25.94 2.97 -1.21
N ASP A 170 -27.08 2.26 -1.21
CA ASP A 170 -27.66 1.65 -0.02
C ASP A 170 -26.94 0.35 0.38
N GLY A 171 -26.15 -0.21 -0.53
CA GLY A 171 -25.34 -1.42 -0.34
C GLY A 171 -24.64 -1.84 -1.63
N TYR A 172 -23.98 -2.98 -1.60
CA TYR A 172 -23.32 -3.57 -2.76
C TYR A 172 -23.70 -5.03 -2.92
N LEU A 173 -23.79 -5.46 -4.18
CA LEU A 173 -23.87 -6.86 -4.56
C LEU A 173 -22.57 -7.25 -5.26
N ILE A 174 -21.79 -8.14 -4.66
CA ILE A 174 -20.65 -8.78 -5.33
C ILE A 174 -21.14 -10.07 -5.96
N VAL A 175 -20.77 -10.28 -7.21
CA VAL A 175 -21.06 -11.49 -7.97
C VAL A 175 -19.76 -12.10 -8.45
N GLY A 176 -19.40 -13.25 -7.88
CA GLY A 176 -18.28 -14.08 -8.31
C GLY A 176 -18.77 -15.27 -9.12
N SER A 177 -18.06 -15.60 -10.19
CA SER A 177 -18.32 -16.79 -11.00
C SER A 177 -17.01 -17.41 -11.44
N GLU A 178 -16.89 -18.73 -11.38
CA GLU A 178 -15.70 -19.45 -11.86
C GLU A 178 -15.61 -19.39 -13.40
N SER A 179 -14.94 -18.36 -13.93
CA SER A 179 -14.70 -18.19 -15.36
C SER A 179 -13.22 -17.87 -15.62
N PRO A 180 -12.62 -18.37 -16.71
CA PRO A 180 -11.28 -17.98 -17.12
C PRO A 180 -11.22 -16.53 -17.61
N TYR A 181 -12.35 -15.90 -17.92
CA TYR A 181 -12.40 -14.54 -18.43
C TYR A 181 -12.44 -13.53 -17.29
N ARG A 182 -11.38 -12.73 -17.22
CA ARG A 182 -11.11 -11.78 -16.14
C ARG A 182 -10.88 -10.38 -16.67
N LEU A 183 -10.99 -9.39 -15.78
CA LEU A 183 -10.61 -8.01 -16.02
C LEU A 183 -9.21 -7.77 -15.48
N TYR A 184 -8.35 -7.14 -16.28
CA TYR A 184 -7.11 -6.54 -15.83
C TYR A 184 -7.21 -5.02 -15.91
N ALA A 185 -6.85 -4.30 -14.85
CA ALA A 185 -6.88 -2.84 -14.84
C ALA A 185 -5.72 -2.26 -14.05
N HIS A 186 -5.18 -1.12 -14.48
CA HIS A 186 -4.06 -0.44 -13.83
C HIS A 186 -4.08 1.08 -14.07
N LEU A 187 -3.33 1.82 -13.25
CA LEU A 187 -3.01 3.23 -13.53
C LEU A 187 -2.12 3.32 -14.78
N ARG A 188 -2.24 4.38 -15.57
CA ARG A 188 -1.35 4.58 -16.74
C ARG A 188 0.09 4.84 -16.31
N ASP A 189 0.27 5.70 -15.32
CA ASP A 189 1.54 6.16 -14.75
C ASP A 189 1.30 6.68 -13.33
N TYR A 190 2.37 7.03 -12.61
CA TYR A 190 2.30 7.62 -11.28
C TYR A 190 2.31 9.16 -11.27
N ASN A 191 1.86 9.82 -12.35
CA ASN A 191 1.70 11.28 -12.43
C ASN A 191 0.44 11.73 -11.67
N LEU A 192 0.37 11.39 -10.39
CA LEU A 192 -0.79 11.57 -9.54
C LEU A 192 -0.76 12.94 -8.85
N HIS A 193 -0.76 14.01 -9.65
CA HIS A 193 -0.70 15.39 -9.16
C HIS A 193 -1.91 16.22 -9.58
N VAL A 194 -2.26 17.21 -8.75
CA VAL A 194 -3.28 18.20 -9.09
C VAL A 194 -2.93 18.91 -10.40
N GLY A 195 -3.92 19.06 -11.27
CA GLY A 195 -3.78 19.70 -12.57
C GLY A 195 -3.08 18.85 -13.64
N ARG A 196 -2.68 17.61 -13.31
CA ARG A 196 -2.13 16.66 -14.29
C ARG A 196 -3.20 15.67 -14.73
N GLU A 197 -2.97 15.13 -15.93
CA GLU A 197 -3.82 14.08 -16.49
C GLU A 197 -3.46 12.73 -15.86
N ILE A 198 -4.45 12.12 -15.21
CA ILE A 198 -4.40 10.77 -14.64
C ILE A 198 -5.10 9.83 -15.62
N GLY A 199 -4.50 8.67 -15.87
CA GLY A 199 -5.03 7.66 -16.78
C GLY A 199 -5.33 6.34 -16.08
N LEU A 200 -6.39 5.67 -16.51
CA LEU A 200 -6.73 4.29 -16.18
C LEU A 200 -6.72 3.47 -17.46
N VAL A 201 -6.13 2.28 -17.41
CA VAL A 201 -6.03 1.34 -18.53
C VAL A 201 -6.64 0.02 -18.08
N ALA A 202 -7.44 -0.60 -18.94
CA ALA A 202 -8.07 -1.87 -18.62
C ALA A 202 -8.42 -2.69 -19.86
N TYR A 203 -8.54 -4.01 -19.67
CA TYR A 203 -8.91 -4.96 -20.72
C TYR A 203 -9.38 -6.30 -20.15
N ALA A 204 -10.14 -7.04 -20.95
CA ALA A 204 -10.45 -8.44 -20.68
C ALA A 204 -9.24 -9.33 -21.01
N TYR A 205 -9.03 -10.42 -20.27
CA TYR A 205 -8.02 -11.44 -20.61
C TYR A 205 -8.50 -12.86 -20.26
N ASP A 206 -7.83 -13.87 -20.82
CA ASP A 206 -8.05 -15.30 -20.50
C ASP A 206 -6.95 -15.78 -19.55
N ASP A 207 -7.36 -16.10 -18.32
CA ASP A 207 -6.49 -16.50 -17.22
C ASP A 207 -5.81 -17.86 -17.45
N THR A 208 -6.38 -18.72 -18.30
CA THR A 208 -5.73 -20.01 -18.64
C THR A 208 -4.43 -19.84 -19.44
N SER A 209 -4.25 -18.66 -20.04
CA SER A 209 -3.05 -18.28 -20.80
C SER A 209 -2.15 -17.30 -20.04
N ALA A 210 -2.56 -16.87 -18.85
CA ALA A 210 -1.82 -15.90 -18.07
C ALA A 210 -0.58 -16.53 -17.42
N VAL A 211 0.46 -15.71 -17.28
CA VAL A 211 1.68 -16.08 -16.55
C VAL A 211 1.71 -15.26 -15.25
N ASP A 212 2.01 -15.93 -14.14
CA ASP A 212 2.14 -15.27 -12.84
C ASP A 212 3.25 -14.22 -12.85
N GLY A 213 2.95 -13.04 -12.29
CA GLY A 213 3.89 -11.92 -12.23
C GLY A 213 4.11 -11.14 -13.54
N GLU A 214 3.37 -11.49 -14.60
CA GLU A 214 3.33 -10.77 -15.86
C GLU A 214 1.97 -10.10 -16.11
N ALA A 215 1.98 -9.03 -16.91
CA ALA A 215 0.75 -8.43 -17.41
C ALA A 215 0.10 -9.42 -18.40
N PRO A 216 -1.18 -9.76 -18.24
CA PRO A 216 -1.83 -10.71 -19.11
C PRO A 216 -2.01 -10.15 -20.52
N THR A 217 -2.13 -11.03 -21.51
CA THR A 217 -2.38 -10.61 -22.90
C THR A 217 -3.85 -10.20 -23.09
N PRO A 218 -4.14 -9.01 -23.64
CA PRO A 218 -5.51 -8.56 -23.89
C PRO A 218 -6.29 -9.46 -24.86
N LEU A 219 -7.55 -9.71 -24.53
CA LEU A 219 -8.50 -10.36 -25.43
C LEU A 219 -9.01 -9.37 -26.47
N ARG A 220 -8.75 -9.67 -27.75
CA ARG A 220 -9.25 -8.92 -28.90
C ARG A 220 -10.63 -9.43 -29.30
N THR A 221 -11.67 -9.05 -28.55
CA THR A 221 -13.05 -9.37 -28.91
C THR A 221 -13.79 -8.14 -29.41
N ALA A 222 -14.69 -8.32 -30.38
CA ALA A 222 -15.32 -7.21 -31.11
C ALA A 222 -16.40 -6.44 -30.30
N LYS A 223 -16.65 -6.81 -29.04
CA LYS A 223 -17.75 -6.28 -28.22
C LYS A 223 -17.36 -6.15 -26.75
N GLN A 224 -16.56 -5.14 -26.45
CA GLN A 224 -16.31 -4.73 -25.07
C GLN A 224 -16.76 -3.27 -24.88
N VAL A 225 -17.41 -3.01 -23.75
CA VAL A 225 -17.76 -1.66 -23.31
C VAL A 225 -17.15 -1.48 -21.94
N LEU A 226 -16.26 -0.49 -21.83
CA LEU A 226 -15.59 -0.16 -20.59
C LEU A 226 -15.87 1.28 -20.19
N TYR A 227 -16.07 1.49 -18.90
CA TYR A 227 -16.10 2.81 -18.30
C TYR A 227 -15.50 2.77 -16.90
N ALA A 228 -14.99 3.90 -16.42
CA ALA A 228 -14.53 4.08 -15.06
C ALA A 228 -15.45 5.05 -14.31
N ARG A 229 -15.86 4.69 -13.08
CA ARG A 229 -16.51 5.58 -12.13
C ARG A 229 -15.48 6.07 -11.13
N VAL A 230 -15.14 7.35 -11.18
CA VAL A 230 -14.13 7.97 -10.31
C VAL A 230 -14.83 8.82 -9.26
N GLN A 231 -14.62 8.49 -7.99
CA GLN A 231 -15.02 9.32 -6.86
C GLN A 231 -13.87 10.25 -6.47
N GLN A 232 -14.15 11.54 -6.40
CA GLN A 232 -13.19 12.56 -5.98
C GLN A 232 -13.14 12.69 -4.44
N PRO A 233 -12.08 13.29 -3.87
CA PRO A 233 -11.96 13.53 -2.42
C PRO A 233 -13.11 14.31 -1.78
N ASP A 234 -13.88 15.06 -2.58
CA ASP A 234 -15.05 15.84 -2.12
C ASP A 234 -16.37 15.06 -2.25
N GLY A 235 -16.31 13.77 -2.59
CA GLY A 235 -17.45 12.88 -2.79
C GLY A 235 -18.12 13.00 -4.16
N ARG A 236 -17.68 13.90 -5.06
CA ARG A 236 -18.26 14.01 -6.41
C ARG A 236 -17.79 12.87 -7.31
N GLU A 237 -18.72 12.28 -8.04
CA GLU A 237 -18.42 11.22 -9.01
C GLU A 237 -18.26 11.75 -10.44
N LEU A 238 -17.42 11.07 -11.21
CA LEU A 238 -17.18 11.27 -12.63
C LEU A 238 -17.20 9.92 -13.35
N THR A 239 -18.03 9.79 -14.39
CA THR A 239 -18.01 8.61 -15.27
C THR A 239 -17.19 8.91 -16.51
N LEU A 240 -16.18 8.09 -16.77
CA LEU A 240 -15.28 8.16 -17.91
C LEU A 240 -15.54 6.98 -18.84
N ALA A 241 -15.90 7.24 -20.10
CA ALA A 241 -15.86 6.20 -21.11
C ALA A 241 -14.40 5.84 -21.40
N MET A 242 -14.10 4.53 -21.56
CA MET A 242 -12.78 4.04 -21.94
C MET A 242 -12.77 3.63 -23.41
N TYR A 243 -11.67 3.89 -24.11
CA TYR A 243 -11.55 3.73 -25.56
C TYR A 243 -10.31 2.92 -25.93
N ASP A 244 -10.43 2.05 -26.95
CA ASP A 244 -9.35 1.35 -27.63
C ASP A 244 -9.07 2.06 -28.98
N ASP A 245 -8.54 3.28 -28.87
CA ASP A 245 -8.36 4.24 -29.96
C ASP A 245 -6.91 4.68 -30.20
N GLY A 246 -5.94 4.10 -29.50
CA GLY A 246 -4.54 4.51 -29.53
C GLY A 246 -4.30 5.86 -28.85
N ARG A 247 -5.28 6.35 -28.07
CA ARG A 247 -5.25 7.58 -27.28
C ARG A 247 -5.73 7.26 -25.85
N HIS A 248 -5.84 8.28 -25.00
CA HIS A 248 -6.31 8.09 -23.62
C HIS A 248 -5.49 7.08 -22.77
N GLY A 249 -4.27 6.74 -23.20
CA GLY A 249 -3.33 5.90 -22.45
C GLY A 249 -3.23 4.44 -22.89
N ASP A 250 -4.03 3.98 -23.86
CA ASP A 250 -4.04 2.58 -24.36
C ASP A 250 -2.88 2.24 -25.34
N LYS A 251 -2.18 3.25 -25.86
CA LYS A 251 -1.00 3.19 -26.76
C LYS A 251 -1.28 2.76 -28.20
N GLN A 252 -2.08 1.72 -28.47
CA GLN A 252 -2.37 1.24 -29.83
C GLN A 252 -3.88 1.08 -30.06
N PRO A 253 -4.40 1.42 -31.26
CA PRO A 253 -5.82 1.26 -31.56
C PRO A 253 -6.19 -0.16 -31.96
N ASN A 254 -7.37 -0.62 -31.52
CA ASN A 254 -7.97 -1.92 -31.79
C ASN A 254 -7.12 -3.11 -31.35
N ASP A 255 -6.37 -2.99 -30.25
CA ASP A 255 -5.53 -4.05 -29.72
C ASP A 255 -6.15 -4.79 -28.52
N GLY A 256 -7.34 -4.37 -28.09
CA GLY A 256 -8.08 -4.89 -26.94
C GLY A 256 -7.81 -4.14 -25.63
N VAL A 257 -6.94 -3.13 -25.63
CA VAL A 257 -6.62 -2.29 -24.47
C VAL A 257 -7.44 -1.02 -24.50
N TYR A 258 -8.12 -0.69 -23.40
CA TYR A 258 -8.95 0.50 -23.30
C TYR A 258 -8.34 1.48 -22.30
N GLY A 259 -8.28 2.75 -22.68
CA GLY A 259 -7.79 3.85 -21.85
C GLY A 259 -8.86 4.90 -21.56
N ALA A 260 -8.82 5.49 -20.37
CA ALA A 260 -9.52 6.73 -20.06
C ALA A 260 -8.61 7.66 -19.28
N THR A 261 -8.80 8.98 -19.48
CA THR A 261 -8.06 10.00 -18.73
C THR A 261 -8.96 11.07 -18.14
N PHE A 262 -8.53 11.67 -17.04
CA PHE A 262 -9.15 12.84 -16.44
C PHE A 262 -8.09 13.73 -15.77
N THR A 263 -8.43 15.00 -15.52
CA THR A 263 -7.56 15.92 -14.77
C THR A 263 -8.05 16.09 -13.34
N ALA A 264 -7.23 15.67 -12.37
CA ALA A 264 -7.54 15.87 -10.96
C ALA A 264 -7.49 17.36 -10.59
N ARG A 265 -8.49 17.85 -9.85
CA ARG A 265 -8.64 19.27 -9.51
C ARG A 265 -8.31 19.61 -8.06
N GLN A 266 -8.11 18.58 -7.24
CA GLN A 266 -7.80 18.72 -5.82
C GLN A 266 -6.98 17.53 -5.35
N ALA A 267 -6.17 17.73 -4.32
CA ALA A 267 -5.45 16.66 -3.65
C ALA A 267 -6.37 15.86 -2.73
N GLY A 268 -5.94 14.65 -2.41
CA GLY A 268 -6.65 13.70 -1.57
C GLY A 268 -6.76 12.32 -2.22
N THR A 269 -7.47 11.41 -1.55
CA THR A 269 -7.73 10.07 -2.05
C THR A 269 -8.82 10.08 -3.12
N TYR A 270 -8.55 9.41 -4.24
CA TYR A 270 -9.52 9.10 -5.27
C TYR A 270 -9.78 7.60 -5.24
N THR A 271 -11.02 7.21 -5.49
CA THR A 271 -11.38 5.83 -5.78
C THR A 271 -11.88 5.74 -7.21
N ALA A 272 -11.54 4.66 -7.91
CA ALA A 272 -11.97 4.42 -9.27
C ALA A 272 -12.41 2.98 -9.46
N GLN A 273 -13.67 2.80 -9.86
CA GLN A 273 -14.18 1.52 -10.29
C GLN A 273 -14.12 1.41 -11.80
N VAL A 274 -13.37 0.44 -12.33
CA VAL A 274 -13.48 0.07 -13.74
C VAL A 274 -14.58 -0.96 -13.89
N VAL A 275 -15.45 -0.78 -14.87
CA VAL A 275 -16.53 -1.72 -15.21
C VAL A 275 -16.32 -2.20 -16.64
N LEU A 276 -16.23 -3.52 -16.80
CA LEU A 276 -16.09 -4.20 -18.09
C LEU A 276 -17.38 -4.99 -18.37
N GLN A 277 -18.04 -4.66 -19.47
CA GLN A 277 -19.07 -5.48 -20.08
C GLN A 277 -18.51 -6.07 -21.37
N GLY A 278 -18.39 -7.40 -21.42
CA GLY A 278 -17.76 -8.11 -22.54
C GLY A 278 -18.61 -9.25 -23.07
N VAL A 279 -18.12 -9.83 -24.16
CA VAL A 279 -18.60 -11.10 -24.70
C VAL A 279 -17.40 -12.03 -24.84
N THR A 280 -17.51 -13.24 -24.29
CA THR A 280 -16.48 -14.27 -24.39
C THR A 280 -16.29 -14.71 -25.85
N PRO A 281 -15.14 -15.31 -26.22
CA PRO A 281 -14.95 -15.99 -27.49
C PRO A 281 -16.09 -16.96 -27.88
N GLU A 282 -16.76 -17.60 -26.90
CA GLU A 282 -17.89 -18.51 -27.10
C GLU A 282 -19.22 -17.79 -27.35
N GLY A 283 -19.26 -16.45 -27.20
CA GLY A 283 -20.46 -15.64 -27.44
C GLY A 283 -21.31 -15.37 -26.21
N THR A 284 -20.84 -15.72 -25.01
CA THR A 284 -21.56 -15.48 -23.75
C THR A 284 -21.21 -14.09 -23.20
N ALA A 285 -22.20 -13.32 -22.75
CA ALA A 285 -21.94 -12.02 -22.14
C ALA A 285 -21.40 -12.19 -20.71
N PHE A 286 -20.54 -11.27 -20.27
CA PHE A 286 -20.02 -11.25 -18.91
C PHE A 286 -19.79 -9.83 -18.38
N LEU A 287 -19.70 -9.71 -17.05
CA LEU A 287 -19.49 -8.46 -16.32
C LEU A 287 -18.38 -8.66 -15.28
N ARG A 288 -17.41 -7.74 -15.25
CA ARG A 288 -16.36 -7.68 -14.24
C ARG A 288 -16.14 -6.25 -13.78
N THR A 289 -15.64 -6.09 -12.56
CA THR A 289 -15.24 -4.79 -12.03
C THR A 289 -13.94 -4.86 -11.25
N SER A 290 -13.12 -3.82 -11.29
CA SER A 290 -11.94 -3.66 -10.41
C SER A 290 -12.03 -2.35 -9.64
N GLN A 291 -11.42 -2.31 -8.44
CA GLN A 291 -11.39 -1.12 -7.60
C GLN A 291 -9.97 -0.62 -7.41
N HIS A 292 -9.74 0.65 -7.75
CA HIS A 292 -8.49 1.35 -7.52
C HIS A 292 -8.69 2.42 -6.46
N VAL A 293 -7.71 2.56 -5.59
CA VAL A 293 -7.59 3.66 -4.64
C VAL A 293 -6.24 4.29 -4.90
N PHE A 294 -6.16 5.60 -5.07
CA PHE A 294 -4.89 6.27 -5.27
C PHE A 294 -4.92 7.71 -4.73
N PRO A 295 -3.85 8.18 -4.09
CA PRO A 295 -3.75 9.57 -3.68
C PRO A 295 -3.40 10.46 -4.87
N VAL A 296 -3.90 11.69 -4.86
CA VAL A 296 -3.41 12.79 -5.70
C VAL A 296 -2.82 13.83 -4.78
N ILE A 297 -1.62 14.30 -5.09
CA ILE A 297 -0.88 15.26 -4.26
C ILE A 297 -0.80 16.64 -4.92
N ASP A 298 -0.87 17.69 -4.10
CA ASP A 298 -0.67 19.09 -4.51
C ASP A 298 0.76 19.54 -4.21
N ALA A 299 1.71 18.65 -4.48
CA ALA A 299 3.12 18.92 -4.39
C ALA A 299 3.75 18.59 -5.74
N THR A 300 4.46 19.57 -6.30
CA THR A 300 5.26 19.36 -7.52
C THR A 300 6.66 19.85 -7.24
N ALA A 301 7.65 19.05 -7.59
CA ALA A 301 9.04 19.44 -7.51
C ALA A 301 9.67 19.47 -8.91
N SER A 302 10.78 20.19 -9.03
CA SER A 302 11.67 20.03 -10.18
C SER A 302 13.12 19.93 -9.71
N LEU A 303 13.90 19.12 -10.42
CA LEU A 303 15.30 18.88 -10.13
C LEU A 303 16.18 19.83 -10.96
N GLY A 304 17.26 20.32 -10.35
CA GLY A 304 18.31 21.03 -11.06
C GLY A 304 19.10 20.14 -12.02
N LYS A 305 20.05 20.72 -12.75
CA LYS A 305 20.86 19.99 -13.75
C LYS A 305 22.18 19.43 -13.21
N GLN A 306 22.62 19.89 -12.05
CA GLN A 306 23.91 19.54 -11.48
C GLN A 306 23.78 19.34 -9.97
N ALA A 307 24.24 18.20 -9.49
CA ALA A 307 24.44 17.94 -8.07
C ALA A 307 25.87 18.34 -7.66
N VAL A 308 26.03 18.73 -6.40
CA VAL A 308 27.32 19.11 -5.84
C VAL A 308 27.69 18.15 -4.71
N GLY A 309 28.87 17.54 -4.83
CA GLY A 309 29.46 16.65 -3.84
C GLY A 309 30.55 17.33 -3.02
N VAL A 310 30.42 17.30 -1.69
CA VAL A 310 31.40 17.85 -0.73
C VAL A 310 31.75 16.78 0.30
N PRO A 311 33.05 16.49 0.57
CA PRO A 311 33.44 15.59 1.65
C PRO A 311 32.87 16.03 3.01
N VAL A 312 32.37 15.06 3.77
CA VAL A 312 31.97 15.26 5.18
C VAL A 312 33.09 14.81 6.10
N ASP A 313 33.77 13.74 5.73
CA ASP A 313 34.95 13.19 6.40
C ASP A 313 35.81 12.39 5.39
N ASP A 314 36.72 11.56 5.89
CA ASP A 314 37.67 10.78 5.09
C ASP A 314 37.03 9.67 4.25
N VAL A 315 35.75 9.34 4.46
CA VAL A 315 35.05 8.28 3.70
C VAL A 315 33.69 8.68 3.15
N ARG A 316 33.05 9.73 3.65
CA ARG A 316 31.71 10.16 3.24
C ARG A 316 31.71 11.46 2.46
N MET A 317 30.80 11.52 1.51
CA MET A 317 30.49 12.71 0.72
C MET A 317 29.02 13.07 0.86
N ARG A 318 28.75 14.36 1.08
CA ARG A 318 27.41 14.93 1.03
C ARG A 318 27.10 15.37 -0.38
N LEU A 319 26.00 14.88 -0.91
CA LEU A 319 25.47 15.22 -2.21
C LEU A 319 24.29 16.17 -2.01
N THR A 320 24.41 17.37 -2.58
CA THR A 320 23.32 18.35 -2.61
C THR A 320 22.69 18.34 -3.98
N ILE A 321 21.39 18.08 -4.01
CA ILE A 321 20.57 18.00 -5.21
C ILE A 321 19.69 19.26 -5.21
N PRO A 322 19.83 20.16 -6.19
CA PRO A 322 18.98 21.34 -6.25
C PRO A 322 17.52 20.96 -6.53
N VAL A 323 16.61 21.54 -5.76
CA VAL A 323 15.16 21.30 -5.83
C VAL A 323 14.42 22.62 -5.84
N GLN A 324 13.40 22.72 -6.68
CA GLN A 324 12.45 23.83 -6.68
C GLN A 324 11.03 23.29 -6.51
N GLY A 325 10.13 24.11 -5.96
CA GLY A 325 8.71 23.78 -5.79
C GLY A 325 8.34 23.16 -4.43
N LEU A 326 9.33 22.79 -3.62
CA LEU A 326 9.11 22.30 -2.25
C LEU A 326 9.42 23.39 -1.22
N SER A 327 8.70 23.36 -0.10
CA SER A 327 8.90 24.28 1.02
C SER A 327 10.15 23.92 1.83
N ASP A 328 10.74 24.91 2.49
CA ASP A 328 11.85 24.68 3.42
C ASP A 328 11.35 23.86 4.62
N GLY A 329 12.01 22.74 4.92
CA GLY A 329 11.61 21.76 5.93
C GLY A 329 10.73 20.62 5.41
N ALA A 330 10.34 20.62 4.12
CA ALA A 330 9.66 19.48 3.54
C ALA A 330 10.55 18.23 3.64
N THR A 331 10.02 17.13 4.19
CA THR A 331 10.72 15.84 4.18
C THR A 331 10.28 15.05 2.97
N VAL A 332 11.26 14.56 2.20
CA VAL A 332 11.05 13.72 1.02
C VAL A 332 11.90 12.47 1.12
N GLN A 333 11.53 11.44 0.36
CA GLN A 333 12.45 10.37 0.05
C GLN A 333 13.26 10.78 -1.18
N ALA A 334 14.59 10.75 -1.08
CA ALA A 334 15.48 11.06 -2.19
C ALA A 334 16.27 9.81 -2.58
N TYR A 335 16.43 9.59 -3.88
CA TYR A 335 17.14 8.43 -4.43
C TYR A 335 17.98 8.82 -5.64
N ALA A 336 19.11 8.15 -5.81
CA ALA A 336 19.94 8.26 -7.01
C ALA A 336 20.82 7.02 -7.18
N GLU A 337 21.27 6.77 -8.40
CA GLU A 337 22.35 5.84 -8.68
C GLU A 337 23.66 6.60 -8.90
N VAL A 338 24.74 6.16 -8.27
CA VAL A 338 26.08 6.71 -8.47
C VAL A 338 26.81 5.89 -9.52
N TRP A 339 27.28 6.54 -10.58
CA TRP A 339 27.98 5.90 -11.71
C TRP A 339 29.37 6.51 -11.89
N GLY A 340 30.31 5.68 -12.35
CA GLY A 340 31.64 6.11 -12.79
C GLY A 340 32.11 5.34 -14.02
N ILE A 341 33.38 5.47 -14.37
CA ILE A 341 34.00 4.80 -15.53
C ILE A 341 34.74 3.55 -15.07
N GLY A 342 34.33 2.38 -15.58
CA GLY A 342 35.02 1.12 -15.30
C GLY A 342 36.31 0.95 -16.12
N ALA A 343 37.03 -0.15 -15.90
CA ALA A 343 38.31 -0.44 -16.55
C ALA A 343 38.26 -0.50 -18.10
N THR A 344 37.09 -0.76 -18.68
CA THR A 344 36.86 -0.79 -20.14
C THR A 344 36.54 0.59 -20.74
N GLY A 345 36.56 1.65 -19.93
CA GLY A 345 36.17 3.01 -20.35
C GLY A 345 34.65 3.22 -20.44
N LYS A 346 33.84 2.22 -20.08
CA LYS A 346 32.36 2.31 -20.11
C LYS A 346 31.80 2.77 -18.76
N PRO A 347 30.64 3.45 -18.74
CA PRO A 347 29.93 3.74 -17.50
C PRO A 347 29.51 2.45 -16.78
N VAL A 348 29.75 2.39 -15.47
CA VAL A 348 29.39 1.27 -14.57
C VAL A 348 28.75 1.85 -13.30
N PRO A 349 27.65 1.24 -12.80
CA PRO A 349 27.06 1.65 -11.53
C PRO A 349 27.99 1.28 -10.37
N ALA A 350 28.20 2.20 -9.45
CA ALA A 350 28.95 1.96 -8.23
C ALA A 350 28.06 1.51 -7.08
N ALA A 351 26.95 2.24 -6.90
CA ALA A 351 25.95 1.97 -5.88
C ALA A 351 24.66 2.70 -6.20
N TRP A 352 23.56 2.22 -5.64
CA TRP A 352 22.37 3.04 -5.46
C TRP A 352 22.41 3.68 -4.07
N ILE A 353 21.92 4.91 -3.94
CA ILE A 353 21.84 5.67 -2.70
C ILE A 353 20.44 6.22 -2.50
N GLY A 354 20.05 6.37 -1.24
CA GLY A 354 18.76 6.91 -0.89
C GLY A 354 18.61 7.31 0.55
N GLY A 355 17.36 7.60 0.91
CA GLY A 355 16.94 7.84 2.29
C GLY A 355 15.94 8.98 2.41
N MET A 356 15.58 9.27 3.65
CA MET A 356 14.80 10.47 3.98
C MET A 356 15.72 11.70 3.95
N SER A 357 15.26 12.76 3.29
CA SER A 357 15.95 14.04 3.19
C SER A 357 15.00 15.17 3.52
N GLU A 358 15.45 16.09 4.36
CA GLU A 358 14.79 17.37 4.56
C GLU A 358 15.27 18.37 3.51
N VAL A 359 14.35 19.08 2.86
CA VAL A 359 14.66 20.14 1.91
C VAL A 359 15.03 21.39 2.68
N ARG A 360 16.26 21.87 2.53
CA ARG A 360 16.74 23.10 3.15
C ARG A 360 17.38 24.01 2.11
N ASN A 361 17.02 25.29 2.09
CA ASN A 361 17.55 26.27 1.14
C ASN A 361 17.47 25.81 -0.33
N GLY A 362 16.38 25.14 -0.70
CA GLY A 362 16.18 24.63 -2.07
C GLY A 362 17.10 23.47 -2.46
N VAL A 363 17.63 22.70 -1.50
CA VAL A 363 18.38 21.47 -1.78
C VAL A 363 17.86 20.29 -0.96
N ALA A 364 17.78 19.12 -1.61
CA ALA A 364 17.68 17.83 -0.93
C ALA A 364 19.10 17.26 -0.77
N THR A 365 19.36 16.60 0.36
CA THR A 365 20.70 16.11 0.71
C THR A 365 20.70 14.59 0.82
N LEU A 366 21.63 13.95 0.12
CA LEU A 366 21.98 12.55 0.32
C LEU A 366 23.41 12.47 0.85
N THR A 367 23.71 11.46 1.65
CA THR A 367 25.10 11.14 2.04
C THR A 367 25.51 9.85 1.35
N PHE A 368 26.76 9.75 0.93
CA PHE A 368 27.30 8.64 0.18
C PHE A 368 28.66 8.23 0.75
N ASP A 369 28.82 6.95 1.04
CA ASP A 369 30.12 6.38 1.38
C ASP A 369 30.94 6.13 0.11
N THR A 370 32.06 6.83 -0.02
CA THR A 370 32.88 6.80 -1.24
C THR A 370 33.65 5.49 -1.43
N ARG A 371 33.67 4.59 -0.43
CA ARG A 371 34.19 3.22 -0.57
C ARG A 371 33.44 2.39 -1.61
N TRP A 372 32.18 2.73 -1.90
CA TRP A 372 31.42 2.12 -3.00
C TRP A 372 32.10 2.31 -4.36
N LEU A 373 32.78 3.44 -4.58
CA LEU A 373 33.54 3.69 -5.81
C LEU A 373 34.75 2.74 -5.93
N GLY A 374 35.45 2.52 -4.81
CA GLY A 374 36.57 1.58 -4.72
C GLY A 374 36.13 0.12 -4.83
N TYR A 375 34.97 -0.24 -4.24
CA TYR A 375 34.37 -1.57 -4.34
C TYR A 375 33.98 -1.91 -5.79
N ALA A 376 33.31 -0.98 -6.47
CA ALA A 376 32.94 -1.13 -7.89
C ALA A 376 34.10 -0.91 -8.87
N ASN A 377 35.27 -0.48 -8.37
CA ASN A 377 36.47 -0.17 -9.15
C ASN A 377 36.19 0.82 -10.31
N VAL A 378 35.52 1.93 -9.99
CA VAL A 378 35.17 2.99 -10.96
C VAL A 378 35.98 4.27 -10.75
N GLN A 379 36.26 4.96 -11.84
CA GLN A 379 37.04 6.20 -11.91
C GLN A 379 36.17 7.38 -12.36
N PRO A 380 36.59 8.64 -12.12
CA PRO A 380 35.88 9.81 -12.64
C PRO A 380 35.88 9.87 -14.18
N PRO A 381 34.98 10.65 -14.81
CA PRO A 381 33.95 11.48 -14.17
C PRO A 381 32.82 10.67 -13.55
N TYR A 382 32.28 11.16 -12.44
CA TYR A 382 31.13 10.56 -11.78
C TYR A 382 29.82 11.24 -12.22
N THR A 383 28.75 10.47 -12.29
CA THR A 383 27.41 10.97 -12.64
C THR A 383 26.36 10.38 -11.71
N LEU A 384 25.29 11.12 -11.46
CA LEU A 384 24.09 10.56 -10.87
C LEU A 384 23.13 10.14 -11.98
N ARG A 385 22.45 9.00 -11.81
CA ARG A 385 21.41 8.53 -12.72
C ARG A 385 20.15 8.14 -11.97
N ASN A 386 19.03 8.12 -12.68
CA ASN A 386 17.71 7.75 -12.16
C ASN A 386 17.40 8.43 -10.83
N ILE A 387 17.68 9.74 -10.77
CA ILE A 387 17.44 10.57 -9.60
C ILE A 387 15.94 10.73 -9.45
N ARG A 388 15.42 10.54 -8.24
CA ARG A 388 14.02 10.83 -7.95
C ARG A 388 13.82 11.36 -6.54
N LEU A 389 12.83 12.22 -6.40
CA LEU A 389 12.23 12.59 -5.13
C LEU A 389 10.85 11.96 -5.07
N GLN A 390 10.49 11.36 -3.96
CA GLN A 390 9.17 10.81 -3.68
C GLN A 390 8.59 11.46 -2.44
N ASP A 391 7.28 11.61 -2.44
CA ASP A 391 6.54 11.99 -1.25
C ASP A 391 6.77 10.97 -0.13
N ARG A 392 6.91 11.45 1.12
CA ARG A 392 7.29 10.60 2.25
C ARG A 392 6.22 9.55 2.56
N GLU A 393 4.95 9.94 2.46
CA GLU A 393 3.82 9.13 2.94
C GLU A 393 3.20 8.29 1.83
N THR A 394 3.15 8.82 0.60
CA THR A 394 2.48 8.17 -0.54
C THR A 394 3.46 7.52 -1.52
N HIS A 395 4.75 7.81 -1.40
CA HIS A 395 5.79 7.36 -2.33
C HIS A 395 5.58 7.83 -3.78
N ILE A 396 4.63 8.73 -4.04
CA ILE A 396 4.40 9.28 -5.39
C ILE A 396 5.64 10.08 -5.81
N PRO A 397 6.19 9.86 -7.03
CA PRO A 397 7.30 10.65 -7.53
C PRO A 397 6.96 12.15 -7.63
N LEU A 398 7.67 12.98 -6.87
CA LEU A 398 7.56 14.45 -6.91
C LEU A 398 8.34 15.07 -8.07
N ALA A 399 9.49 14.46 -8.39
CA ALA A 399 10.35 14.83 -9.49
C ALA A 399 11.29 13.68 -9.86
N THR A 400 11.60 13.54 -11.13
CA THR A 400 12.56 12.55 -11.64
C THR A 400 13.55 13.18 -12.61
N SER A 401 14.75 12.61 -12.70
CA SER A 401 15.73 12.94 -13.72
C SER A 401 16.54 11.70 -14.07
N HIS A 402 16.65 11.39 -15.37
CA HIS A 402 17.40 10.22 -15.81
C HIS A 402 18.90 10.35 -15.55
N ALA A 403 19.45 11.57 -15.65
CA ALA A 403 20.87 11.82 -15.45
C ALA A 403 21.12 13.23 -14.92
N MET A 404 22.11 13.36 -14.05
CA MET A 404 22.58 14.62 -13.50
C MET A 404 24.10 14.60 -13.38
N SER A 405 24.76 15.66 -13.83
CA SER A 405 26.22 15.78 -13.64
C SER A 405 26.53 15.92 -12.17
N LEU A 406 27.55 15.22 -11.67
CA LEU A 406 28.03 15.37 -10.31
C LEU A 406 29.33 16.19 -10.32
N MET A 407 29.26 17.42 -9.82
CA MET A 407 30.45 18.22 -9.57
C MET A 407 31.04 17.83 -8.22
N THR A 408 32.21 17.19 -8.22
CA THR A 408 32.97 16.90 -6.99
C THR A 408 34.16 17.85 -6.89
N PHE A 409 34.29 18.55 -5.75
CA PHE A 409 35.47 19.40 -5.50
C PHE A 409 36.69 18.57 -5.11
N SER A 410 36.45 17.48 -4.38
CA SER A 410 37.42 16.45 -4.04
C SER A 410 36.69 15.16 -3.68
N VAL A 411 37.31 14.02 -3.96
CA VAL A 411 36.85 12.71 -3.47
C VAL A 411 37.85 12.23 -2.43
N PRO A 412 37.41 11.77 -1.24
CA PRO A 412 38.33 11.33 -0.20
C PRO A 412 39.23 10.20 -0.71
N LYS A 413 40.55 10.46 -0.79
CA LYS A 413 41.52 9.52 -1.39
C LYS A 413 41.64 8.21 -0.60
N ALA A 414 41.51 8.27 0.72
CA ALA A 414 41.56 7.09 1.59
C ALA A 414 40.40 6.12 1.31
N ALA A 415 39.25 6.65 0.92
CA ALA A 415 38.04 5.88 0.64
C ALA A 415 37.98 5.29 -0.78
N LEU A 416 38.83 5.76 -1.69
CA LEU A 416 38.97 5.19 -3.03
C LEU A 416 39.88 3.95 -3.08
N GLN A 417 40.44 3.54 -1.94
CA GLN A 417 41.18 2.28 -1.86
C GLN A 417 40.25 1.12 -2.19
N ARG A 418 40.81 0.08 -2.83
CA ARG A 418 40.03 -1.10 -3.21
C ARG A 418 39.51 -1.78 -1.95
N VAL A 419 38.18 -1.82 -1.82
CA VAL A 419 37.48 -2.51 -0.74
C VAL A 419 36.91 -3.81 -1.29
N SER A 420 37.04 -4.92 -0.56
CA SER A 420 36.52 -6.23 -0.96
C SER A 420 35.25 -6.64 -0.21
N THR A 421 34.88 -5.92 0.85
CA THR A 421 33.79 -6.28 1.75
C THR A 421 32.89 -5.07 1.98
N ILE A 422 31.59 -5.26 1.79
CA ILE A 422 30.57 -4.26 2.11
C ILE A 422 30.33 -4.29 3.62
N THR A 423 30.43 -3.14 4.27
CA THR A 423 30.20 -2.99 5.72
C THR A 423 28.83 -2.38 6.00
N ASP A 424 28.31 -2.57 7.22
CA ASP A 424 27.07 -1.90 7.64
C ASP A 424 27.19 -0.38 7.48
N GLU A 425 28.32 0.22 7.85
CA GLU A 425 28.53 1.67 7.68
C GLU A 425 28.40 2.14 6.22
N MET A 426 28.84 1.32 5.26
CA MET A 426 28.64 1.63 3.83
C MET A 426 27.16 1.60 3.42
N LEU A 427 26.35 0.74 4.05
CA LEU A 427 24.93 0.51 3.73
C LEU A 427 23.99 1.49 4.42
N MET A 428 24.21 1.79 5.70
CA MET A 428 23.30 2.58 6.56
C MET A 428 23.92 3.90 7.09
N GLY A 429 25.21 4.14 6.83
CA GLY A 429 25.99 5.21 7.45
C GLY A 429 26.49 4.84 8.85
N PRO A 430 27.30 5.70 9.49
CA PRO A 430 27.76 5.45 10.85
C PRO A 430 26.56 5.47 11.79
N ARG A 431 26.46 4.40 12.56
CA ARG A 431 25.48 4.29 13.63
C ARG A 431 25.75 5.41 14.64
N PRO A 432 24.73 6.21 15.04
CA PRO A 432 24.89 7.20 16.09
C PRO A 432 25.44 6.56 17.36
N ASP A 433 26.20 7.32 18.15
CA ASP A 433 26.46 6.90 19.52
C ASP A 433 25.11 6.75 20.22
N ALA A 434 24.89 5.63 20.91
CA ALA A 434 23.66 5.40 21.62
C ALA A 434 23.52 6.46 22.74
N GLY A 435 22.88 7.58 22.43
CA GLY A 435 22.35 8.53 23.43
C GLY A 435 21.23 7.92 24.28
N ILE A 436 20.82 6.70 23.93
CA ILE A 436 19.93 5.83 24.69
C ILE A 436 20.76 5.22 25.82
N ALA A 437 20.44 5.58 27.07
CA ALA A 437 21.15 5.23 28.31
C ALA A 437 22.01 3.96 28.21
N PRO A 438 23.36 4.07 28.18
CA PRO A 438 24.32 2.95 28.06
C PRO A 438 24.34 1.97 29.24
N MET A 439 23.26 1.88 30.03
CA MET A 439 23.19 1.16 31.29
C MET A 439 21.88 0.42 31.56
N ALA A 440 20.91 0.42 30.64
CA ALA A 440 19.71 -0.41 30.82
C ALA A 440 20.01 -1.86 30.35
N THR A 441 20.01 -2.81 31.27
CA THR A 441 19.90 -4.23 30.93
C THR A 441 18.50 -4.52 30.38
N GLY A 442 18.40 -5.27 29.29
CA GLY A 442 17.15 -5.91 28.86
C GLY A 442 16.45 -5.28 27.66
N GLY A 443 16.95 -5.59 26.47
CA GLY A 443 16.23 -5.41 25.22
C GLY A 443 14.91 -6.19 25.16
N LYS A 444 14.00 -5.84 24.24
CA LYS A 444 12.64 -6.40 24.17
C LYS A 444 12.31 -7.01 22.81
N LEU A 445 11.47 -8.04 22.82
CA LEU A 445 10.78 -8.47 21.60
C LEU A 445 9.48 -7.68 21.47
N MET A 446 9.40 -6.77 20.51
CA MET A 446 8.21 -5.95 20.30
C MET A 446 7.18 -6.70 19.44
N LEU A 447 5.96 -6.84 19.94
CA LEU A 447 4.82 -7.41 19.23
C LEU A 447 4.04 -6.27 18.58
N VAL A 448 3.94 -6.28 17.25
CA VAL A 448 3.37 -5.21 16.44
C VAL A 448 2.14 -5.73 15.67
N HIS A 449 1.05 -4.96 15.72
CA HIS A 449 -0.21 -5.27 15.04
C HIS A 449 -0.23 -4.77 13.58
N GLY A 450 -1.32 -5.05 12.87
CA GLY A 450 -1.55 -4.64 11.50
C GLY A 450 -2.45 -3.40 11.36
N TYR A 451 -2.80 -3.09 10.11
CA TYR A 451 -3.77 -2.06 9.76
C TYR A 451 -5.09 -2.27 10.50
N CYS A 452 -5.63 -1.19 11.08
CA CYS A 452 -6.94 -1.12 11.73
C CYS A 452 -7.22 -2.20 12.80
N SER A 453 -6.20 -2.89 13.29
CA SER A 453 -6.38 -3.98 14.26
C SER A 453 -7.08 -3.46 15.53
N GLY A 454 -8.10 -4.20 16.00
CA GLY A 454 -8.88 -3.81 17.18
C GLY A 454 -8.14 -4.03 18.51
N GLY A 455 -7.02 -4.75 18.48
CA GLY A 455 -6.24 -5.09 19.67
C GLY A 455 -4.92 -5.79 19.31
N ASN A 456 -4.28 -6.41 20.30
CA ASN A 456 -3.06 -7.19 20.04
C ASN A 456 -3.42 -8.55 19.44
N PRO A 457 -2.98 -8.88 18.21
CA PRO A 457 -3.33 -10.15 17.57
C PRO A 457 -2.52 -11.33 18.11
N TRP A 458 -1.46 -11.08 18.89
CA TRP A 458 -0.53 -12.11 19.38
C TRP A 458 -0.91 -12.67 20.75
N PRO A 459 -1.06 -13.99 20.92
CA PRO A 459 -1.19 -14.60 22.25
C PRO A 459 0.09 -14.36 23.06
N THR A 460 0.04 -13.45 24.02
CA THR A 460 1.23 -12.99 24.75
C THR A 460 1.86 -14.07 25.63
N SER A 461 1.10 -15.11 25.98
CA SER A 461 1.61 -16.32 26.66
C SER A 461 2.64 -17.10 25.84
N HIS A 462 2.73 -16.87 24.52
CA HIS A 462 3.70 -17.53 23.64
C HIS A 462 5.07 -16.82 23.65
N PHE A 463 5.16 -15.62 24.23
CA PHE A 463 6.33 -14.77 24.16
C PHE A 463 6.89 -14.47 25.56
N SER A 464 8.21 -14.29 25.64
CA SER A 464 8.92 -13.91 26.85
C SER A 464 9.79 -12.68 26.61
N ASN A 465 9.90 -11.84 27.65
CA ASN A 465 10.62 -10.57 27.59
C ASN A 465 10.17 -9.69 26.39
N TYR A 466 8.86 -9.53 26.24
CA TYR A 466 8.24 -8.79 25.15
C TYR A 466 7.70 -7.43 25.59
N ALA A 467 7.36 -6.61 24.62
CA ALA A 467 6.55 -5.39 24.76
C ALA A 467 5.47 -5.38 23.67
N VAL A 468 4.27 -4.90 23.97
CA VAL A 468 3.16 -4.83 22.99
C VAL A 468 3.03 -3.39 22.54
N PHE A 469 3.29 -3.13 21.26
CA PHE A 469 3.04 -1.85 20.63
C PHE A 469 1.53 -1.65 20.42
N GLN A 470 1.02 -0.45 20.68
CA GLN A 470 -0.43 -0.16 20.68
C GLN A 470 -0.73 1.11 19.85
N ASP A 471 -1.34 0.93 18.69
CA ASP A 471 -1.92 1.97 17.82
C ASP A 471 -3.21 1.44 17.16
N TYR A 472 -4.09 0.87 17.99
CA TYR A 472 -5.28 0.15 17.54
C TYR A 472 -6.31 1.05 16.86
N ASN A 473 -7.07 0.48 15.92
CA ASN A 473 -8.10 1.19 15.16
C ASN A 473 -7.55 2.45 14.46
N GLN A 474 -6.32 2.39 13.95
CA GLN A 474 -5.71 3.47 13.18
C GLN A 474 -5.38 3.04 11.75
N ASN A 475 -5.38 4.03 10.86
CA ASN A 475 -4.89 3.93 9.51
C ASN A 475 -3.66 4.83 9.40
N ARG A 476 -2.52 4.22 9.08
CA ARG A 476 -1.21 4.86 9.01
C ARG A 476 -0.55 4.52 7.69
N SER A 477 0.20 5.45 7.13
CA SER A 477 1.22 5.09 6.13
C SER A 477 2.29 4.19 6.78
N HIS A 478 3.11 3.54 5.97
CA HIS A 478 4.29 2.81 6.43
C HIS A 478 5.27 3.72 7.19
N ASP A 479 5.44 4.98 6.77
CA ASP A 479 6.33 5.93 7.45
C ASP A 479 5.78 6.39 8.81
N GLU A 480 4.50 6.76 8.87
CA GLU A 480 3.84 7.15 10.11
C GLU A 480 3.90 6.02 11.14
N PHE A 481 3.55 4.80 10.72
CA PHE A 481 3.58 3.64 11.59
C PHE A 481 5.01 3.33 12.04
N ALA A 482 6.00 3.38 11.14
CA ALA A 482 7.42 3.21 11.47
C ALA A 482 7.91 4.20 12.54
N ARG A 483 7.52 5.48 12.44
CA ARG A 483 7.87 6.51 13.42
C ARG A 483 7.20 6.25 14.77
N LEU A 484 5.96 5.81 14.81
CA LEU A 484 5.29 5.44 16.06
C LEU A 484 5.96 4.24 16.73
N ILE A 485 6.32 3.20 15.95
CA ILE A 485 7.08 2.04 16.46
C ILE A 485 8.43 2.49 17.02
N ARG A 486 9.15 3.37 16.31
CA ARG A 486 10.42 3.96 16.77
C ARG A 486 10.24 4.67 18.11
N ASP A 487 9.25 5.55 18.20
CA ASP A 487 9.03 6.42 19.37
C ASP A 487 8.62 5.59 20.60
N TYR A 488 7.76 4.59 20.41
CA TYR A 488 7.46 3.61 21.46
C TYR A 488 8.69 2.78 21.85
N GLY A 489 9.50 2.38 20.87
CA GLY A 489 10.72 1.60 21.07
C GLY A 489 11.84 2.37 21.78
N ALA A 490 11.81 3.71 21.76
CA ALA A 490 12.83 4.56 22.38
C ALA A 490 12.91 4.44 23.91
N GLN A 491 11.90 3.82 24.54
CA GLN A 491 11.93 3.48 25.98
C GLN A 491 12.81 2.26 26.31
N PHE A 492 13.28 1.53 25.29
CA PHE A 492 14.13 0.35 25.44
C PHE A 492 15.54 0.63 24.88
N PRO A 493 16.60 0.04 25.46
CA PRO A 493 17.96 0.16 24.92
C PRO A 493 18.07 -0.46 23.52
N SER A 494 17.30 -1.51 23.27
CA SER A 494 17.17 -2.19 21.98
C SER A 494 15.85 -2.95 21.91
N PHE A 495 15.44 -3.34 20.70
CA PHE A 495 14.32 -4.25 20.50
C PHE A 495 14.45 -5.04 19.18
N GLY A 496 13.95 -6.27 19.13
CA GLY A 496 13.59 -6.94 17.88
C GLY A 496 12.07 -6.88 17.65
N ILE A 497 11.59 -7.29 16.47
CA ILE A 497 10.17 -7.17 16.13
C ILE A 497 9.57 -8.51 15.69
N VAL A 498 8.38 -8.82 16.21
CA VAL A 498 7.42 -9.77 15.65
C VAL A 498 6.17 -9.00 15.23
N ALA A 499 5.86 -9.01 13.93
CA ALA A 499 4.81 -8.17 13.37
C ALA A 499 3.79 -8.95 12.52
N HIS A 500 2.54 -8.53 12.60
CA HIS A 500 1.43 -9.08 11.83
C HIS A 500 1.00 -8.08 10.74
N SER A 501 0.67 -8.58 9.54
CA SER A 501 0.06 -7.75 8.49
C SER A 501 0.92 -6.50 8.19
N GLN A 502 0.31 -5.30 8.08
CA GLN A 502 1.00 -4.03 7.82
C GLN A 502 2.18 -3.73 8.77
N GLY A 503 2.14 -4.23 10.01
CA GLY A 503 3.22 -4.02 10.98
C GLY A 503 4.58 -4.52 10.47
N GLY A 504 4.57 -5.56 9.61
CA GLY A 504 5.80 -6.07 8.99
C GLY A 504 6.43 -5.09 8.02
N ALA A 505 5.62 -4.45 7.17
CA ALA A 505 6.06 -3.44 6.24
C ALA A 505 6.55 -2.17 6.96
N ALA A 506 5.82 -1.71 7.98
CA ALA A 506 6.24 -0.60 8.83
C ALA A 506 7.58 -0.88 9.55
N SER A 507 7.79 -2.11 10.02
CA SER A 507 9.06 -2.52 10.65
C SER A 507 10.23 -2.51 9.68
N LEU A 508 10.02 -2.96 8.45
CA LEU A 508 11.02 -2.89 7.38
C LEU A 508 11.31 -1.44 6.99
N HIS A 509 10.28 -0.59 6.93
CA HIS A 509 10.42 0.84 6.68
C HIS A 509 11.27 1.52 7.78
N LEU A 510 10.95 1.25 9.05
CA LEU A 510 11.72 1.71 10.21
C LEU A 510 13.19 1.33 10.09
N TYR A 511 13.48 0.05 9.87
CA TYR A 511 14.85 -0.44 9.75
C TYR A 511 15.59 0.14 8.54
N THR A 512 14.90 0.50 7.47
CA THR A 512 15.55 1.07 6.29
C THR A 512 15.95 2.53 6.49
N TYR A 513 15.05 3.36 7.05
CA TYR A 513 15.21 4.81 6.97
C TYR A 513 15.56 5.50 8.29
N TYR A 514 15.31 4.87 9.43
CA TYR A 514 15.43 5.52 10.73
C TYR A 514 16.38 4.75 11.63
N TRP A 515 17.26 5.49 12.31
CA TRP A 515 17.98 4.93 13.46
C TRP A 515 17.02 4.74 14.63
N SER A 516 17.04 3.55 15.23
CA SER A 516 16.20 3.21 16.38
C SER A 516 16.84 2.12 17.24
N GLY A 517 16.22 1.77 18.36
CA GLY A 517 16.63 0.62 19.18
C GLY A 517 16.71 -0.72 18.41
N LEU A 518 16.03 -0.83 17.26
CA LEU A 518 16.14 -1.97 16.36
C LEU A 518 17.59 -2.22 15.90
N ASP A 519 18.32 -1.14 15.61
CA ASP A 519 19.69 -1.18 15.09
C ASP A 519 20.74 -1.64 16.11
N TYR A 520 20.38 -1.59 17.39
CA TYR A 520 21.25 -1.99 18.50
C TYR A 520 20.88 -3.36 19.07
N SER A 521 19.84 -4.00 18.51
CA SER A 521 19.37 -5.29 18.99
C SER A 521 20.37 -6.41 18.67
N SER A 522 20.38 -7.41 19.54
CA SER A 522 21.25 -8.59 19.40
C SER A 522 20.43 -9.86 19.31
N GLY A 523 20.90 -10.82 18.51
CA GLY A 523 20.21 -12.09 18.25
C GLY A 523 20.31 -12.51 16.78
N SER A 524 19.52 -13.51 16.41
CA SER A 524 19.55 -14.10 15.06
C SER A 524 18.57 -13.50 14.06
N ARG A 525 17.43 -12.93 14.50
CA ARG A 525 16.35 -12.48 13.62
C ARG A 525 15.82 -11.13 14.06
N LEU A 526 16.08 -10.12 13.24
CA LEU A 526 15.77 -8.72 13.54
C LEU A 526 14.27 -8.43 13.44
N ILE A 527 13.68 -8.80 12.30
CA ILE A 527 12.27 -8.58 11.98
C ILE A 527 11.69 -9.94 11.61
N GLN A 528 10.57 -10.30 12.23
CA GLN A 528 9.85 -11.53 11.98
C GLN A 528 8.39 -11.22 11.69
N THR A 529 7.82 -11.73 10.61
CA THR A 529 6.47 -11.34 10.19
C THR A 529 5.61 -12.50 9.74
N VAL A 530 4.30 -12.36 9.87
CA VAL A 530 3.33 -13.31 9.31
C VAL A 530 2.19 -12.55 8.62
N GLY A 531 1.82 -13.01 7.42
CA GLY A 531 0.73 -12.43 6.63
C GLY A 531 0.92 -10.97 6.26
N THR A 532 2.16 -10.51 6.08
CA THR A 532 2.42 -9.13 5.63
C THR A 532 2.21 -9.03 4.12
N PRO A 533 1.33 -8.13 3.63
CA PRO A 533 1.12 -7.90 2.19
C PRO A 533 2.27 -7.04 1.63
N TYR A 534 3.47 -7.61 1.52
CA TYR A 534 4.65 -6.87 1.06
C TYR A 534 4.48 -6.26 -0.33
N GLN A 535 3.72 -6.91 -1.20
CA GLN A 535 3.40 -6.43 -2.54
C GLN A 535 1.98 -5.85 -2.63
N GLY A 536 1.27 -5.64 -1.52
CA GLY A 536 -0.10 -5.14 -1.47
C GLY A 536 -1.18 -6.22 -1.43
N THR A 537 -2.45 -5.83 -1.48
CA THR A 537 -3.63 -6.71 -1.55
C THR A 537 -4.76 -6.03 -2.34
N ALA A 538 -5.54 -6.80 -3.09
CA ALA A 538 -6.74 -6.29 -3.75
C ALA A 538 -7.80 -5.78 -2.75
N LEU A 539 -7.78 -6.26 -1.51
CA LEU A 539 -8.76 -5.90 -0.50
C LEU A 539 -8.61 -4.44 -0.02
N ALA A 540 -7.41 -3.84 -0.12
CA ALA A 540 -7.18 -2.44 0.23
C ALA A 540 -8.05 -1.49 -0.62
N GLY A 541 -8.23 -1.80 -1.91
CA GLY A 541 -9.09 -1.03 -2.81
C GLY A 541 -10.58 -1.18 -2.50
N ASN A 542 -11.01 -2.42 -2.25
CA ASN A 542 -12.41 -2.76 -2.03
C ASN A 542 -12.93 -2.32 -0.66
N LEU A 543 -12.11 -2.43 0.40
CA LEU A 543 -12.47 -1.94 1.74
C LEU A 543 -12.51 -0.41 1.82
N ALA A 544 -11.64 0.28 1.09
CA ALA A 544 -11.68 1.74 1.03
C ALA A 544 -13.02 2.25 0.50
N LEU A 545 -13.55 1.64 -0.57
CA LEU A 545 -14.85 1.97 -1.13
C LEU A 545 -15.97 1.82 -0.10
N LEU A 546 -15.98 0.71 0.65
CA LEU A 546 -16.97 0.48 1.70
C LEU A 546 -16.79 1.43 2.89
N GLY A 547 -15.54 1.74 3.26
CA GLY A 547 -15.21 2.62 4.38
C GLY A 547 -15.59 4.08 4.13
N GLU A 548 -15.35 4.59 2.92
CA GLU A 548 -15.76 5.95 2.53
C GLU A 548 -17.28 6.14 2.55
N ILE A 549 -18.03 5.09 2.20
CA ILE A 549 -19.48 5.17 2.03
C ILE A 549 -20.24 4.87 3.32
N PHE A 550 -19.82 3.85 4.06
CA PHE A 550 -20.54 3.38 5.25
C PHE A 550 -19.82 3.74 6.57
N GLY A 551 -18.67 4.43 6.51
CA GLY A 551 -17.91 4.87 7.68
C GLY A 551 -17.28 3.71 8.47
N ILE A 552 -16.93 2.62 7.79
CA ILE A 552 -16.44 1.38 8.40
C ILE A 552 -14.93 1.20 8.18
N GLY A 553 -14.24 0.72 9.20
CA GLY A 553 -12.79 0.61 9.23
C GLY A 553 -12.09 1.96 9.46
N CYS A 554 -10.78 1.97 9.29
CA CYS A 554 -9.93 3.11 9.60
C CYS A 554 -9.67 4.03 8.39
N GLY A 555 -10.36 3.78 7.26
CA GLY A 555 -10.21 4.52 6.00
C GLY A 555 -9.24 3.87 5.00
N SER A 556 -9.15 4.41 3.79
CA SER A 556 -8.32 3.90 2.70
C SER A 556 -6.81 3.90 3.03
N ASN A 557 -6.08 2.85 2.67
CA ASN A 557 -4.62 2.82 2.83
C ASN A 557 -3.92 2.54 1.49
N TRP A 558 -3.23 3.56 0.96
CA TRP A 558 -2.51 3.46 -0.31
C TRP A 558 -1.34 2.47 -0.25
N ASP A 559 -0.61 2.43 0.85
CA ASP A 559 0.59 1.59 0.99
C ASP A 559 0.29 0.09 1.00
N LEU A 560 -0.98 -0.28 1.23
CA LEU A 560 -1.48 -1.65 1.14
C LEU A 560 -2.05 -2.02 -0.23
N THR A 561 -2.18 -1.05 -1.14
CA THR A 561 -2.50 -1.35 -2.55
C THR A 561 -1.28 -1.91 -3.28
N TYR A 562 -1.49 -2.61 -4.40
CA TYR A 562 -0.39 -3.12 -5.22
C TYR A 562 0.55 -2.01 -5.71
N ASP A 563 0.00 -0.88 -6.13
CA ASP A 563 0.77 0.27 -6.60
C ASP A 563 1.57 0.95 -5.47
N GLY A 564 0.92 1.23 -4.34
CA GLY A 564 1.58 1.87 -3.20
C GLY A 564 2.68 1.00 -2.58
N ALA A 565 2.42 -0.30 -2.41
CA ALA A 565 3.40 -1.26 -1.92
C ALA A 565 4.61 -1.38 -2.86
N ALA A 566 4.39 -1.40 -4.18
CA ALA A 566 5.47 -1.45 -5.15
C ALA A 566 6.30 -0.15 -5.18
N LEU A 567 5.66 1.02 -5.11
CA LEU A 567 6.37 2.31 -5.01
C LEU A 567 7.20 2.38 -3.74
N TRP A 568 6.66 1.95 -2.61
CA TRP A 568 7.38 1.83 -1.34
C TRP A 568 8.59 0.89 -1.47
N LEU A 569 8.38 -0.33 -1.96
CA LEU A 569 9.44 -1.33 -2.13
C LEU A 569 10.57 -0.87 -3.05
N SER A 570 10.28 -0.02 -4.05
CA SER A 570 11.31 0.54 -4.93
C SER A 570 12.38 1.37 -4.19
N GLY A 571 12.09 1.80 -2.96
CA GLY A 571 13.04 2.48 -2.07
C GLY A 571 13.72 1.56 -1.05
N ILE A 572 13.36 0.27 -0.97
CA ILE A 572 13.89 -0.66 0.03
C ILE A 572 14.99 -1.57 -0.57
N PRO A 573 16.25 -1.42 -0.17
CA PRO A 573 17.38 -2.17 -0.73
C PRO A 573 17.42 -3.64 -0.26
N SER A 574 18.14 -4.49 -0.99
CA SER A 574 18.17 -5.95 -0.75
C SER A 574 18.64 -6.31 0.67
N TRP A 575 19.63 -5.61 1.21
CA TRP A 575 20.17 -5.84 2.56
C TRP A 575 19.16 -5.57 3.67
N ALA A 576 18.22 -4.64 3.44
CA ALA A 576 17.18 -4.35 4.42
C ALA A 576 16.11 -5.45 4.38
N ARG A 577 15.71 -5.84 3.17
CA ARG A 577 14.78 -6.97 2.94
C ARG A 577 15.32 -8.26 3.54
N SER A 578 16.61 -8.51 3.43
CA SER A 578 17.25 -9.73 3.96
C SER A 578 17.29 -9.82 5.49
N ARG A 579 16.87 -8.78 6.23
CA ARG A 579 16.69 -8.84 7.68
C ARG A 579 15.28 -9.25 8.11
N VAL A 580 14.39 -9.46 7.15
CA VAL A 580 13.01 -9.90 7.36
C VAL A 580 12.93 -11.41 7.22
N HIS A 581 12.42 -12.05 8.27
CA HIS A 581 12.07 -13.46 8.31
C HIS A 581 10.56 -13.59 8.28
N TYR A 582 10.00 -14.16 7.23
CA TYR A 582 8.55 -14.11 7.03
C TYR A 582 7.94 -15.48 6.74
N TRP A 583 6.65 -15.59 7.06
CA TRP A 583 5.80 -16.72 6.75
C TRP A 583 4.54 -16.22 6.05
N THR A 584 4.01 -17.06 5.18
CA THR A 584 2.69 -16.85 4.54
C THR A 584 1.76 -17.97 4.98
N THR A 585 0.47 -17.70 4.97
CA THR A 585 -0.55 -18.72 5.19
C THR A 585 -1.59 -18.67 4.09
N SER A 586 -2.47 -19.65 4.06
CA SER A 586 -3.69 -19.63 3.28
C SER A 586 -4.75 -20.51 3.92
N ASP A 587 -5.94 -20.47 3.38
CA ASP A 587 -6.91 -21.55 3.49
C ASP A 587 -6.30 -22.91 3.08
N LYS A 588 -7.02 -23.99 3.39
CA LYS A 588 -6.62 -25.34 2.98
C LYS A 588 -7.43 -25.75 1.78
N GLU A 589 -6.77 -26.03 0.66
CA GLU A 589 -7.40 -26.52 -0.56
C GLU A 589 -7.76 -28.01 -0.44
N VAL A 590 -9.02 -28.34 -0.70
CA VAL A 590 -9.62 -29.65 -0.59
C VAL A 590 -10.61 -29.84 -1.73
N TRP A 591 -10.31 -30.76 -2.66
CA TRP A 591 -11.06 -30.94 -3.92
C TRP A 591 -12.57 -31.20 -3.83
N TRP A 592 -13.12 -31.51 -2.64
CA TRP A 592 -14.54 -31.83 -2.44
C TRP A 592 -15.33 -30.75 -1.70
N ARG A 593 -14.74 -29.61 -1.38
CA ARG A 593 -15.38 -28.53 -0.63
C ARG A 593 -14.90 -27.19 -1.15
N TRP A 594 -15.80 -26.21 -1.23
CA TRP A 594 -15.40 -24.83 -1.42
C TRP A 594 -14.54 -24.37 -0.25
N ASP A 595 -13.28 -24.02 -0.55
CA ASP A 595 -12.32 -23.55 0.43
C ASP A 595 -12.13 -22.05 0.38
N TYR A 596 -12.00 -21.45 1.56
CA TYR A 596 -11.93 -20.00 1.75
C TYR A 596 -11.42 -19.72 3.16
N CYS A 597 -10.68 -18.64 3.36
CA CYS A 597 -10.54 -18.10 4.71
C CYS A 597 -11.73 -17.22 5.07
N ASN A 598 -12.27 -16.48 4.10
CA ASN A 598 -13.46 -15.65 4.25
C ASN A 598 -14.31 -15.63 2.98
N MET A 599 -15.49 -16.25 3.04
CA MET A 599 -16.43 -16.35 1.91
C MET A 599 -16.83 -15.01 1.28
N ALA A 600 -16.79 -13.91 2.04
CA ALA A 600 -17.22 -12.62 1.55
C ALA A 600 -16.12 -11.92 0.74
N THR A 601 -14.84 -12.16 1.07
CA THR A 601 -13.69 -11.58 0.36
C THR A 601 -13.13 -12.50 -0.71
N ASP A 602 -13.47 -13.79 -0.66
CA ASP A 602 -13.09 -14.81 -1.64
C ASP A 602 -13.30 -14.38 -3.10
N PRO A 603 -14.45 -13.78 -3.51
CA PRO A 603 -14.63 -13.34 -4.90
C PRO A 603 -13.75 -12.16 -5.33
N ILE A 604 -12.94 -11.60 -4.43
CA ILE A 604 -12.09 -10.43 -4.67
C ILE A 604 -10.61 -10.81 -4.67
N LEU A 605 -10.23 -11.87 -3.96
CA LEU A 605 -8.85 -12.29 -3.75
C LEU A 605 -8.52 -13.45 -4.69
N ASP A 606 -7.29 -13.50 -5.18
CA ASP A 606 -6.83 -14.65 -5.97
C ASP A 606 -6.28 -15.73 -5.04
N ASP A 607 -6.76 -16.96 -5.22
CA ASP A 607 -6.30 -18.12 -4.46
C ASP A 607 -4.87 -18.55 -4.83
N PRO A 608 -4.14 -19.15 -3.87
CA PRO A 608 -4.52 -19.33 -2.47
C PRO A 608 -4.31 -18.03 -1.66
N GLU A 609 -5.18 -17.80 -0.66
CA GLU A 609 -5.27 -16.56 0.11
C GLU A 609 -5.50 -16.82 1.61
N ASP A 610 -5.13 -15.88 2.48
CA ASP A 610 -5.32 -16.01 3.94
C ASP A 610 -6.59 -15.33 4.48
N GLY A 611 -7.49 -14.85 3.64
CA GLY A 611 -8.66 -14.04 3.95
C GLY A 611 -8.44 -12.54 3.70
N VAL A 612 -7.18 -12.14 3.45
CA VAL A 612 -6.76 -10.74 3.28
C VAL A 612 -5.65 -10.60 2.25
N VAL A 613 -4.67 -11.51 2.27
CA VAL A 613 -3.44 -11.43 1.50
C VAL A 613 -3.30 -12.69 0.64
N GLU A 614 -3.18 -12.48 -0.67
CA GLU A 614 -2.87 -13.54 -1.61
C GLU A 614 -1.44 -14.06 -1.34
N LYS A 615 -1.23 -15.37 -1.48
CA LYS A 615 0.08 -15.98 -1.21
C LYS A 615 1.22 -15.33 -2.02
N TRP A 616 0.96 -14.96 -3.27
CA TRP A 616 1.95 -14.33 -4.14
C TRP A 616 2.27 -12.90 -3.69
N SER A 617 1.29 -12.16 -3.20
CA SER A 617 1.43 -10.76 -2.79
C SER A 617 2.10 -10.64 -1.41
N GLY A 618 2.01 -11.69 -0.59
CA GLY A 618 2.76 -11.85 0.66
C GLY A 618 4.27 -12.12 0.50
N GLN A 619 4.80 -12.26 -0.72
CA GLN A 619 6.23 -12.55 -0.93
C GLN A 619 7.10 -11.29 -0.83
N LEU A 620 8.32 -11.44 -0.26
CA LEU A 620 9.33 -10.38 -0.20
C LEU A 620 10.63 -10.86 -0.86
N ALA A 621 10.90 -10.38 -2.08
CA ALA A 621 12.17 -10.66 -2.74
C ALA A 621 13.36 -10.26 -1.85
N TYR A 622 14.38 -11.12 -1.77
CA TYR A 622 15.55 -11.01 -0.87
C TYR A 622 15.25 -11.16 0.63
N GLY A 623 13.99 -11.31 1.03
CA GLY A 623 13.62 -11.71 2.39
C GLY A 623 13.87 -13.19 2.65
N VAL A 624 13.88 -13.58 3.92
CA VAL A 624 14.06 -14.97 4.35
C VAL A 624 12.67 -15.61 4.54
N ASN A 625 12.20 -16.30 3.51
CA ASN A 625 10.95 -17.05 3.55
C ASN A 625 11.14 -18.36 4.35
N HIS A 626 10.42 -18.51 5.46
CA HIS A 626 10.44 -19.72 6.29
C HIS A 626 9.35 -20.73 5.92
N GLY A 627 8.57 -20.43 4.90
CA GLY A 627 7.60 -21.34 4.32
C GLY A 627 6.17 -20.80 4.30
N HIS A 628 5.31 -21.65 3.79
CA HIS A 628 3.89 -21.41 3.62
C HIS A 628 3.11 -22.47 4.41
N LYS A 629 2.00 -22.07 5.04
CA LYS A 629 1.17 -22.97 5.85
C LYS A 629 -0.31 -22.84 5.48
N GLU A 630 -0.87 -23.91 4.95
CA GLU A 630 -2.30 -24.04 4.62
C GLU A 630 -3.16 -24.32 5.86
N GLY A 631 -4.44 -23.95 5.79
CA GLY A 631 -5.42 -24.11 6.86
C GLY A 631 -5.22 -23.13 8.03
N TRP A 632 -4.75 -21.92 7.73
CA TRP A 632 -4.56 -20.83 8.69
C TRP A 632 -4.93 -19.50 8.05
N CYS A 633 -5.86 -18.78 8.68
CA CYS A 633 -6.37 -17.52 8.15
C CYS A 633 -5.76 -16.30 8.84
N HIS A 634 -5.95 -15.12 8.26
CA HIS A 634 -5.30 -13.89 8.68
C HIS A 634 -5.67 -13.50 10.12
N THR A 635 -6.94 -13.70 10.49
CA THR A 635 -7.51 -13.26 11.78
C THR A 635 -8.41 -14.32 12.40
N SER A 636 -8.78 -14.14 13.68
CA SER A 636 -9.54 -15.14 14.44
C SER A 636 -11.03 -15.20 14.12
N SER A 637 -11.56 -14.27 13.33
CA SER A 637 -12.96 -14.27 12.89
C SER A 637 -13.20 -15.05 11.60
N MET A 638 -12.15 -15.64 11.04
CA MET A 638 -12.18 -16.38 9.78
C MET A 638 -12.39 -17.89 10.02
N ARG A 639 -12.58 -18.63 8.92
CA ARG A 639 -12.94 -20.06 8.97
C ARG A 639 -11.92 -20.91 9.72
N ASP A 640 -10.65 -20.77 9.37
CA ASP A 640 -9.55 -21.53 9.96
C ASP A 640 -8.84 -20.70 11.06
N PRO A 641 -8.06 -21.34 11.96
CA PRO A 641 -7.41 -20.63 13.06
C PRO A 641 -6.57 -19.44 12.60
N ALA A 642 -6.59 -18.35 13.38
CA ALA A 642 -5.79 -17.16 13.11
C ALA A 642 -4.31 -17.53 13.02
N GLN A 643 -3.61 -17.06 11.99
CA GLN A 643 -2.20 -17.34 11.78
C GLN A 643 -1.40 -17.00 13.03
N THR A 644 -1.64 -15.87 13.69
CA THR A 644 -0.93 -15.43 14.91
C THR A 644 -1.11 -16.35 16.12
N SER A 645 -2.00 -17.34 16.07
CA SER A 645 -2.23 -18.32 17.13
C SER A 645 -1.36 -19.58 17.04
N ASP A 646 -0.56 -19.74 15.98
CA ASP A 646 0.34 -20.88 15.81
C ASP A 646 1.44 -20.90 16.88
N TYR A 647 1.24 -21.71 17.91
CA TYR A 647 2.19 -21.85 19.03
C TYR A 647 3.59 -22.30 18.58
N SER A 648 3.67 -23.20 17.59
CA SER A 648 4.97 -23.73 17.13
C SER A 648 5.78 -22.61 16.47
N ARG A 649 5.15 -21.86 15.56
CA ARG A 649 5.80 -20.74 14.89
C ARG A 649 6.10 -19.58 15.86
N ASN A 650 5.18 -19.26 16.77
CA ASN A 650 5.41 -18.20 17.74
C ASN A 650 6.54 -18.56 18.72
N SER A 651 6.67 -19.83 19.11
CA SER A 651 7.79 -20.30 19.92
C SER A 651 9.13 -20.11 19.20
N GLU A 652 9.17 -20.38 17.89
CA GLU A 652 10.33 -20.11 17.05
C GLU A 652 10.63 -18.61 16.98
N MET A 653 9.61 -17.78 16.72
CA MET A 653 9.76 -16.32 16.68
C MET A 653 10.26 -15.76 18.02
N ASN A 654 9.77 -16.28 19.14
CA ASN A 654 10.21 -15.88 20.47
C ASN A 654 11.67 -16.29 20.75
N LEU A 655 12.07 -17.49 20.34
CA LEU A 655 13.41 -18.04 20.58
C LEU A 655 14.48 -17.28 19.79
N TYR A 656 14.24 -17.03 18.51
CA TYR A 656 15.23 -16.46 17.60
C TYR A 656 15.16 -14.93 17.44
N GLY A 657 14.09 -14.31 17.95
CA GLY A 657 13.87 -12.88 17.87
C GLY A 657 14.91 -12.09 18.64
N ASN A 658 15.46 -11.06 17.99
CA ASN A 658 16.34 -10.11 18.62
C ASN A 658 15.66 -9.41 19.79
N ARG A 659 16.48 -8.95 20.74
CA ARG A 659 16.03 -8.15 21.87
C ARG A 659 16.96 -6.96 22.02
#